data_AF-A0A367KUR8-F1
#
_entry.id   AF-A0A367KUR8-F1
#
_cell.length_a   1.000
_cell.length_b   1.000
_cell.length_c   1.000
_cell.angle_alpha   90.00
_cell.angle_beta   90.00
_cell.angle_gamma   90.00
#
_symmetry.space_group_name_H-M   'P 1'
#
loop_
_entity.id
_entity.type
_entity.pdbx_description
1 polymer ?
#
loop_
_entity_poly.entity_id
_entity_poly.type
_entity_poly.pdbx_seq_one_letter_code
_entity_poly.pdbx_strand_id
1 'polypeptide(L)'
;MTTSEIRLQSNSRFNYWIALGLFVLSIPVRFKDIASPSQVVFDEVHFGKYAAYYIQQSHFFDVHPPLAKLMIACMGWLSGFDGGFEFTTIGMDIPDNVPYVQMRSFGALFGTLVVPLAYLTIRDGGHSQLAAILAALSICFENGLITNNRLILLDSILLFFTAFTVFAYNRFYNARPFSGYWWTWLFLTGLGIGCNFSSKWVGLFTMATIGLSTLKQLWSLLGNLQVTKTQFTSHFISRFIGLFVVPILVYLAAFYVHFNVLTNPGTGDSFLTIEMQNELQGIEPVNAPVPIVYGSLITMKHLESVNGYLHSHKAFYPEGSQQQQITIYPFRDSNNWWRILKANETEQELIEDLLAHDKETPLQYVRNGDLIRLEHVETAPKKLHSHEVVAPVTDTTYHKEVSGYGFPDYDGDSNDYWKVEIEQGDQLEARRSKFRLYHPNQLCRLYSNMERLPEWGFRQQEVSCIFEGKKPRTMWMIDEHVNNLLPDTTPMVQEHRPGFFEKFLYLQHKMWSVNQALTETHPYESRPSAWPVLLSGISFWTGPHSQIFLLGHPLVYWISTLAVFNFLILAAFFSLRDKRGFRDQFGGLRTYYEASAGFFAAAWAMHYLPFYFMERQLFSHHYMPALYFAVLTMAVGLDMITRRLTRARFLVGAVLIVAILYVYSLYSPLTYGSPWELEKCEEARMLDTWIWGCERHVSEETPSAVEEAEDEDDWDGVLETASVEDEEDWEEGTPTEEEDPSATLDDDEESDEPTEVPVYEEPESNIVNGTELVAGDDDDDEDEWPSTVYGKDPETEENVPAEIKNIPVTKHIEL
;
A
#
# COMPACT_ATOMS: atom_id res chain seq x y z
N MET A 1 -18.13 10.64 -48.74
CA MET A 1 -18.72 10.18 -47.47
C MET A 1 -18.54 11.26 -46.43
N THR A 2 -19.66 11.75 -45.92
CA THR A 2 -19.77 12.58 -44.72
C THR A 2 -19.48 11.75 -43.47
N THR A 3 -19.13 12.40 -42.36
CA THR A 3 -18.91 11.74 -41.06
C THR A 3 -20.16 11.00 -40.57
N SER A 4 -21.37 11.46 -40.93
CA SER A 4 -22.63 10.77 -40.67
C SER A 4 -22.79 9.45 -41.44
N GLU A 5 -22.40 9.39 -42.71
CA GLU A 5 -22.48 8.16 -43.52
C GLU A 5 -21.53 7.07 -43.00
N ILE A 6 -20.31 7.45 -42.61
CA ILE A 6 -19.33 6.52 -42.00
C ILE A 6 -19.84 5.97 -40.67
N ARG A 7 -20.47 6.82 -39.85
CA ARG A 7 -21.07 6.43 -38.56
C ARG A 7 -22.32 5.56 -38.71
N LEU A 8 -23.12 5.75 -39.74
CA LEU A 8 -24.28 4.89 -40.01
C LEU A 8 -23.88 3.44 -40.37
N GLN A 9 -22.73 3.24 -41.04
CA GLN A 9 -22.18 1.90 -41.28
C GLN A 9 -21.53 1.25 -40.04
N SER A 10 -21.31 1.99 -38.95
CA SER A 10 -20.76 1.47 -37.69
C SER A 10 -21.82 0.73 -36.83
N ASN A 11 -23.09 1.12 -36.87
CA ASN A 11 -24.16 0.47 -36.08
C ASN A 11 -24.86 -0.72 -36.78
N SER A 12 -24.19 -1.42 -37.70
CA SER A 12 -24.73 -2.68 -38.25
C SER A 12 -24.78 -3.78 -37.19
N ARG A 13 -25.87 -4.57 -37.17
CA ARG A 13 -26.00 -5.80 -36.34
C ARG A 13 -24.80 -6.75 -36.49
N PHE A 14 -24.17 -6.74 -37.66
CA PHE A 14 -22.98 -7.51 -37.97
C PHE A 14 -21.76 -7.20 -37.08
N ASN A 15 -21.58 -5.95 -36.62
CA ASN A 15 -20.45 -5.61 -35.76
C ASN A 15 -20.61 -6.23 -34.35
N TYR A 16 -21.84 -6.40 -33.84
CA TYR A 16 -22.08 -7.12 -32.58
C TYR A 16 -21.82 -8.62 -32.72
N TRP A 17 -22.10 -9.23 -33.89
CA TRP A 17 -21.71 -10.62 -34.17
C TRP A 17 -20.19 -10.80 -34.24
N ILE A 18 -19.44 -9.83 -34.81
CA ILE A 18 -17.97 -9.85 -34.76
C ILE A 18 -17.48 -9.72 -33.31
N ALA A 19 -18.04 -8.82 -32.52
CA ALA A 19 -17.68 -8.66 -31.11
C ALA A 19 -17.95 -9.97 -30.32
N LEU A 20 -19.08 -10.63 -30.55
CA LEU A 20 -19.38 -11.95 -29.96
C LEU A 20 -18.37 -13.03 -30.41
N GLY A 21 -18.00 -13.04 -31.69
CA GLY A 21 -16.98 -13.96 -32.20
C GLY A 21 -15.59 -13.73 -31.57
N LEU A 22 -15.21 -12.47 -31.35
CA LEU A 22 -13.98 -12.09 -30.65
C LEU A 22 -14.01 -12.45 -29.15
N PHE A 23 -15.17 -12.30 -28.50
CA PHE A 23 -15.39 -12.78 -27.13
C PHE A 23 -15.19 -14.30 -27.05
N VAL A 24 -15.87 -15.08 -27.90
CA VAL A 24 -15.74 -16.54 -27.95
C VAL A 24 -14.31 -16.98 -28.27
N LEU A 25 -13.61 -16.27 -29.17
CA LEU A 25 -12.19 -16.52 -29.47
C LEU A 25 -11.27 -16.28 -28.26
N SER A 26 -11.60 -15.30 -27.41
CA SER A 26 -10.77 -14.97 -26.24
C SER A 26 -10.90 -15.97 -25.09
N ILE A 27 -12.00 -16.73 -24.99
CA ILE A 27 -12.22 -17.73 -23.93
C ILE A 27 -11.09 -18.77 -23.88
N PRO A 28 -10.77 -19.54 -24.94
CA PRO A 28 -9.71 -20.55 -24.88
C PRO A 28 -8.31 -19.95 -24.69
N VAL A 29 -8.12 -18.64 -24.96
CA VAL A 29 -6.85 -17.95 -24.65
C VAL A 29 -6.77 -17.63 -23.16
N ARG A 30 -7.81 -17.02 -22.58
CA ARG A 30 -7.77 -16.57 -21.18
C ARG A 30 -7.95 -17.68 -20.15
N PHE A 31 -8.62 -18.77 -20.52
CA PHE A 31 -8.89 -19.92 -19.64
C PHE A 31 -7.96 -21.12 -19.85
N LYS A 32 -6.95 -21.02 -20.73
CA LYS A 32 -5.97 -22.09 -20.93
C LYS A 32 -5.25 -22.38 -19.61
N ASP A 33 -5.25 -23.67 -19.26
CA ASP A 33 -4.58 -24.27 -18.11
C ASP A 33 -4.85 -23.52 -16.78
N ILE A 34 -6.04 -22.93 -16.60
CA ILE A 34 -6.37 -21.99 -15.51
C ILE A 34 -6.16 -22.55 -14.09
N ALA A 35 -6.23 -23.88 -13.93
CA ALA A 35 -5.90 -24.58 -12.68
C ALA A 35 -4.38 -24.73 -12.44
N SER A 36 -3.54 -24.57 -13.47
CA SER A 36 -2.08 -24.63 -13.36
C SER A 36 -1.46 -23.23 -13.17
N PRO A 37 -0.50 -23.08 -12.24
CA PRO A 37 -0.08 -24.07 -11.23
C PRO A 37 -1.13 -24.20 -10.11
N SER A 38 -1.21 -25.37 -9.48
CA SER A 38 -2.03 -25.59 -8.26
C SER A 38 -1.39 -24.99 -7.00
N GLN A 39 -0.68 -23.87 -7.18
CA GLN A 39 0.12 -23.19 -6.16
C GLN A 39 -0.20 -21.70 -6.16
N VAL A 40 0.06 -21.03 -5.03
CA VAL A 40 -0.11 -19.59 -4.87
C VAL A 40 0.93 -18.84 -5.72
N VAL A 41 0.47 -17.84 -6.47
CA VAL A 41 1.28 -17.01 -7.38
C VAL A 41 1.50 -15.61 -6.78
N PHE A 42 2.47 -14.85 -7.31
CA PHE A 42 2.71 -13.43 -7.00
C PHE A 42 1.42 -12.61 -6.94
N ASP A 43 1.33 -11.72 -5.95
CA ASP A 43 0.15 -10.93 -5.56
C ASP A 43 -1.14 -11.73 -5.19
N GLU A 44 -1.28 -13.02 -5.54
CA GLU A 44 -2.36 -13.87 -5.00
C GLU A 44 -2.21 -14.07 -3.49
N VAL A 45 -0.96 -14.06 -2.97
CA VAL A 45 -0.63 -13.94 -1.54
C VAL A 45 -1.36 -12.79 -0.85
N HIS A 46 -1.61 -11.67 -1.54
CA HIS A 46 -2.30 -10.52 -0.98
C HIS A 46 -3.80 -10.60 -1.25
N PHE A 47 -4.21 -10.73 -2.51
CA PHE A 47 -5.62 -10.61 -2.88
C PHE A 47 -6.44 -11.87 -2.56
N GLY A 48 -5.81 -13.05 -2.51
CA GLY A 48 -6.41 -14.28 -1.96
C GLY A 48 -6.61 -14.16 -0.45
N LYS A 49 -5.59 -13.71 0.29
CA LYS A 49 -5.66 -13.48 1.75
C LYS A 49 -6.73 -12.43 2.12
N TYR A 50 -6.81 -11.32 1.39
CA TYR A 50 -7.89 -10.34 1.57
C TYR A 50 -9.28 -10.88 1.21
N ALA A 51 -9.38 -11.81 0.25
CA ALA A 51 -10.65 -12.47 -0.05
C ALA A 51 -11.08 -13.41 1.09
N ALA A 52 -10.13 -14.15 1.70
CA ALA A 52 -10.39 -14.94 2.89
C ALA A 52 -10.86 -14.07 4.07
N TYR A 53 -10.19 -12.94 4.34
CA TYR A 53 -10.56 -12.01 5.41
C TYR A 53 -11.98 -11.43 5.26
N TYR A 54 -12.42 -11.09 4.03
CA TYR A 54 -13.83 -10.69 3.81
C TYR A 54 -14.84 -11.79 4.12
N ILE A 55 -14.49 -13.07 3.91
CA ILE A 55 -15.37 -14.22 4.15
C ILE A 55 -15.41 -14.53 5.65
N GLN A 56 -14.26 -14.50 6.33
CA GLN A 56 -14.13 -14.59 7.79
C GLN A 56 -14.70 -13.36 8.54
N GLN A 57 -15.00 -12.28 7.82
CA GLN A 57 -15.39 -10.97 8.35
C GLN A 57 -14.31 -10.31 9.25
N SER A 58 -13.06 -10.78 9.17
CA SER A 58 -11.91 -10.32 9.96
C SER A 58 -11.29 -9.05 9.36
N HIS A 59 -11.09 -8.04 10.19
CA HIS A 59 -10.67 -6.73 9.71
C HIS A 59 -9.20 -6.71 9.25
N PHE A 60 -8.97 -6.06 8.11
CA PHE A 60 -7.66 -5.95 7.46
C PHE A 60 -7.47 -4.59 6.81
N PHE A 61 -6.21 -4.16 6.69
CA PHE A 61 -5.83 -2.92 6.00
C PHE A 61 -5.18 -3.22 4.65
N ASP A 62 -5.49 -2.39 3.64
CA ASP A 62 -4.84 -2.39 2.32
C ASP A 62 -4.84 -0.96 1.73
N VAL A 63 -3.82 -0.64 0.94
CA VAL A 63 -3.66 0.64 0.22
C VAL A 63 -4.61 0.79 -0.98
N HIS A 64 -5.24 -0.28 -1.46
CA HIS A 64 -6.20 -0.20 -2.56
C HIS A 64 -7.67 -0.10 -2.10
N PRO A 65 -8.52 0.65 -2.81
CA PRO A 65 -9.97 0.63 -2.63
C PRO A 65 -10.60 -0.79 -2.65
N PRO A 66 -11.76 -0.99 -2.00
CA PRO A 66 -12.23 -2.32 -1.65
C PRO A 66 -12.96 -3.07 -2.77
N LEU A 67 -13.48 -2.42 -3.82
CA LEU A 67 -14.45 -3.04 -4.74
C LEU A 67 -13.91 -4.29 -5.44
N ALA A 68 -12.70 -4.24 -5.99
CA ALA A 68 -12.13 -5.39 -6.69
C ALA A 68 -11.89 -6.57 -5.74
N LYS A 69 -11.44 -6.32 -4.51
CA LYS A 69 -11.26 -7.35 -3.48
C LYS A 69 -12.62 -7.92 -3.01
N LEU A 70 -13.62 -7.08 -2.79
CA LEU A 70 -15.01 -7.49 -2.48
C LEU A 70 -15.61 -8.36 -3.60
N MET A 71 -15.32 -8.05 -4.87
CA MET A 71 -15.76 -8.83 -6.02
C MET A 71 -15.07 -10.21 -6.07
N ILE A 72 -13.77 -10.29 -5.78
CA ILE A 72 -13.03 -11.56 -5.67
C ILE A 72 -13.57 -12.40 -4.49
N ALA A 73 -13.75 -11.78 -3.31
CA ALA A 73 -14.33 -12.44 -2.14
C ALA A 73 -15.75 -12.97 -2.41
N CYS A 74 -16.58 -12.18 -3.09
CA CYS A 74 -17.92 -12.60 -3.51
C CYS A 74 -17.87 -13.83 -4.44
N MET A 75 -16.92 -13.88 -5.38
CA MET A 75 -16.74 -15.08 -6.22
C MET A 75 -16.26 -16.29 -5.40
N GLY A 76 -15.32 -16.11 -4.48
CA GLY A 76 -14.85 -17.17 -3.58
C GLY A 76 -16.01 -17.74 -2.76
N TRP A 77 -16.76 -16.88 -2.09
CA TRP A 77 -17.94 -17.23 -1.29
C TRP A 77 -19.03 -17.95 -2.12
N LEU A 78 -19.37 -17.43 -3.31
CA LEU A 78 -20.31 -18.08 -4.23
C LEU A 78 -19.81 -19.44 -4.75
N SER A 79 -18.50 -19.70 -4.69
CA SER A 79 -17.88 -20.97 -5.06
C SER A 79 -17.70 -21.94 -3.89
N GLY A 80 -18.11 -21.54 -2.67
CA GLY A 80 -17.99 -22.36 -1.46
C GLY A 80 -16.69 -22.18 -0.67
N PHE A 81 -15.91 -21.12 -0.91
CA PHE A 81 -14.77 -20.80 -0.06
C PHE A 81 -15.25 -20.35 1.33
N ASP A 82 -14.70 -20.96 2.37
CA ASP A 82 -14.95 -20.66 3.79
C ASP A 82 -13.98 -19.62 4.37
N GLY A 83 -12.92 -19.27 3.63
CA GLY A 83 -11.84 -18.40 4.10
C GLY A 83 -10.82 -19.10 5.00
N GLY A 84 -10.86 -20.42 5.17
CA GLY A 84 -9.97 -21.15 6.09
C GLY A 84 -8.51 -21.28 5.61
N PHE A 85 -8.22 -20.98 4.34
CA PHE A 85 -6.88 -21.08 3.76
C PHE A 85 -6.17 -19.73 3.73
N GLU A 86 -4.99 -19.66 4.37
CA GLU A 86 -4.13 -18.48 4.35
C GLU A 86 -3.12 -18.53 3.19
N PHE A 87 -3.28 -17.61 2.23
CA PHE A 87 -2.32 -17.39 1.15
C PHE A 87 -1.07 -16.68 1.73
N THR A 88 -0.06 -17.46 2.13
CA THR A 88 1.12 -16.94 2.86
C THR A 88 2.35 -16.75 1.97
N THR A 89 2.75 -17.78 1.22
CA THR A 89 3.98 -17.78 0.40
C THR A 89 3.71 -18.15 -1.05
N ILE A 90 4.52 -17.63 -1.97
CA ILE A 90 4.50 -18.00 -3.39
C ILE A 90 5.05 -19.43 -3.52
N GLY A 91 4.39 -20.27 -4.31
CA GLY A 91 4.75 -21.69 -4.48
C GLY A 91 4.10 -22.64 -3.47
N MET A 92 3.38 -22.13 -2.46
CA MET A 92 2.57 -22.97 -1.56
C MET A 92 1.46 -23.69 -2.35
N ASP A 93 1.34 -25.00 -2.17
CA ASP A 93 0.26 -25.80 -2.76
C ASP A 93 -1.12 -25.39 -2.21
N ILE A 94 -2.10 -25.26 -3.11
CA ILE A 94 -3.47 -24.90 -2.78
C ILE A 94 -4.31 -26.18 -2.67
N PRO A 95 -4.92 -26.49 -1.51
CA PRO A 95 -5.68 -27.71 -1.31
C PRO A 95 -7.03 -27.71 -2.05
N ASP A 96 -7.54 -28.89 -2.39
CA ASP A 96 -8.73 -29.10 -3.23
C ASP A 96 -10.02 -28.44 -2.72
N ASN A 97 -10.11 -28.12 -1.42
CA ASN A 97 -11.27 -27.44 -0.83
C ASN A 97 -11.31 -25.93 -1.16
N VAL A 98 -10.22 -25.33 -1.64
CA VAL A 98 -10.15 -23.91 -1.98
C VAL A 98 -10.52 -23.72 -3.45
N PRO A 99 -11.59 -22.98 -3.79
CA PRO A 99 -12.03 -22.79 -5.18
C PRO A 99 -11.19 -21.74 -5.93
N TYR A 100 -9.86 -21.86 -5.87
CA TYR A 100 -8.92 -20.94 -6.53
C TYR A 100 -9.12 -20.92 -8.05
N VAL A 101 -9.50 -22.05 -8.66
CA VAL A 101 -9.80 -22.16 -10.10
C VAL A 101 -10.95 -21.24 -10.50
N GLN A 102 -12.00 -21.15 -9.67
CA GLN A 102 -13.16 -20.29 -9.86
C GLN A 102 -12.80 -18.81 -9.62
N MET A 103 -11.95 -18.52 -8.63
CA MET A 103 -11.43 -17.18 -8.35
C MET A 103 -10.54 -16.66 -9.50
N ARG A 104 -9.63 -17.49 -10.03
CA ARG A 104 -8.83 -17.20 -11.23
C ARG A 104 -9.70 -17.04 -12.49
N SER A 105 -10.71 -17.89 -12.64
CA SER A 105 -11.70 -17.81 -13.72
C SER A 105 -12.46 -16.48 -13.75
N PHE A 106 -12.60 -15.80 -12.61
CA PHE A 106 -13.26 -14.49 -12.52
C PHE A 106 -12.40 -13.36 -13.08
N GLY A 107 -11.10 -13.35 -12.77
CA GLY A 107 -10.13 -12.47 -13.44
C GLY A 107 -10.10 -12.74 -14.95
N ALA A 108 -10.05 -14.03 -15.33
CA ALA A 108 -10.01 -14.45 -16.73
C ALA A 108 -11.27 -13.99 -17.50
N LEU A 109 -12.45 -14.07 -16.88
CA LEU A 109 -13.71 -13.57 -17.41
C LEU A 109 -13.63 -12.06 -17.71
N PHE A 110 -13.18 -11.24 -16.75
CA PHE A 110 -13.00 -9.81 -17.01
C PHE A 110 -11.97 -9.54 -18.12
N GLY A 111 -10.89 -10.32 -18.18
CA GLY A 111 -9.95 -10.31 -19.29
C GLY A 111 -10.58 -10.61 -20.65
N THR A 112 -11.47 -11.60 -20.75
CA THR A 112 -12.21 -11.89 -22.00
C THR A 112 -13.14 -10.76 -22.42
N LEU A 113 -13.74 -10.05 -21.46
CA LEU A 113 -14.68 -8.96 -21.74
C LEU A 113 -14.00 -7.68 -22.26
N VAL A 114 -12.71 -7.45 -21.95
CA VAL A 114 -11.94 -6.31 -22.49
C VAL A 114 -11.79 -6.41 -24.02
N VAL A 115 -11.63 -7.61 -24.57
CA VAL A 115 -11.42 -7.86 -26.01
C VAL A 115 -12.55 -7.32 -26.91
N PRO A 116 -13.84 -7.68 -26.72
CA PRO A 116 -14.94 -7.12 -27.50
C PRO A 116 -15.17 -5.62 -27.20
N LEU A 117 -14.88 -5.15 -25.98
CA LEU A 117 -14.98 -3.72 -25.64
C LEU A 117 -13.96 -2.88 -26.43
N ALA A 118 -12.73 -3.36 -26.64
CA ALA A 118 -11.74 -2.71 -27.49
C ALA A 118 -12.20 -2.61 -28.96
N TYR A 119 -12.73 -3.71 -29.51
CA TYR A 119 -13.32 -3.73 -30.87
C TYR A 119 -14.43 -2.69 -30.99
N LEU A 120 -15.41 -2.72 -30.09
CA LEU A 120 -16.56 -1.82 -30.12
C LEU A 120 -16.15 -0.35 -29.93
N THR A 121 -15.19 -0.07 -29.05
CA THR A 121 -14.63 1.28 -28.81
C THR A 121 -14.07 1.89 -30.10
N ILE A 122 -13.29 1.14 -30.88
CA ILE A 122 -12.74 1.60 -32.17
C ILE A 122 -13.82 1.75 -33.24
N ARG A 123 -14.80 0.83 -33.30
CA ARG A 123 -15.93 0.92 -34.24
C ARG A 123 -16.84 2.10 -33.95
N ASP A 124 -17.11 2.41 -32.68
CA ASP A 124 -17.95 3.53 -32.27
C ASP A 124 -17.25 4.89 -32.49
N GLY A 125 -15.92 4.92 -32.48
CA GLY A 125 -15.14 6.03 -33.03
C GLY A 125 -15.36 6.26 -34.54
N GLY A 126 -15.84 5.25 -35.27
CA GLY A 126 -16.12 5.27 -36.71
C GLY A 126 -15.02 4.65 -37.59
N HIS A 127 -13.99 4.06 -36.99
CA HIS A 127 -12.85 3.47 -37.70
C HIS A 127 -13.21 2.13 -38.33
N SER A 128 -12.39 1.65 -39.28
CA SER A 128 -12.68 0.42 -40.03
C SER A 128 -12.81 -0.85 -39.16
N GLN A 129 -13.49 -1.85 -39.72
CA GLN A 129 -13.57 -3.19 -39.12
C GLN A 129 -12.18 -3.83 -38.93
N LEU A 130 -11.28 -3.68 -39.91
CA LEU A 130 -9.93 -4.27 -39.81
C LEU A 130 -9.13 -3.66 -38.65
N ALA A 131 -9.16 -2.34 -38.48
CA ALA A 131 -8.48 -1.68 -37.38
C ALA A 131 -9.04 -2.09 -36.01
N ALA A 132 -10.37 -2.22 -35.89
CA ALA A 132 -11.01 -2.70 -34.68
C ALA A 132 -10.69 -4.18 -34.36
N ILE A 133 -10.63 -5.04 -35.39
CA ILE A 133 -10.20 -6.44 -35.24
C ILE A 133 -8.73 -6.49 -34.79
N LEU A 134 -7.84 -5.71 -35.41
CA LEU A 134 -6.44 -5.63 -34.99
C LEU A 134 -6.29 -5.17 -33.54
N ALA A 135 -7.03 -4.15 -33.10
CA ALA A 135 -7.03 -3.70 -31.70
C ALA A 135 -7.41 -4.83 -30.73
N ALA A 136 -8.52 -5.51 -31.02
CA ALA A 136 -9.03 -6.59 -30.18
C ALA A 136 -8.14 -7.83 -30.19
N LEU A 137 -7.59 -8.23 -31.35
CA LEU A 137 -6.67 -9.36 -31.43
C LEU A 137 -5.33 -9.05 -30.74
N SER A 138 -4.81 -7.83 -30.88
CA SER A 138 -3.61 -7.40 -30.14
C SER A 138 -3.82 -7.55 -28.63
N ILE A 139 -4.95 -7.06 -28.09
CA ILE A 139 -5.29 -7.22 -26.66
C ILE A 139 -5.61 -8.68 -26.30
N CYS A 140 -6.22 -9.45 -27.20
CA CYS A 140 -6.55 -10.85 -26.95
C CYS A 140 -5.29 -11.70 -26.73
N PHE A 141 -4.27 -11.49 -27.56
CA PHE A 141 -3.01 -12.24 -27.60
C PHE A 141 -1.84 -11.52 -26.91
N GLU A 142 -2.10 -10.44 -26.17
CA GLU A 142 -1.10 -9.72 -25.38
C GLU A 142 -0.68 -10.54 -24.15
N ASN A 143 0.50 -11.17 -24.20
CA ASN A 143 1.01 -12.09 -23.17
C ASN A 143 0.92 -11.50 -21.76
N GLY A 144 1.43 -10.29 -21.52
CA GLY A 144 1.43 -9.67 -20.18
C GLY A 144 0.02 -9.41 -19.64
N LEU A 145 -0.94 -9.10 -20.51
CA LEU A 145 -2.36 -9.01 -20.14
C LEU A 145 -2.98 -10.39 -19.89
N ILE A 146 -2.52 -11.46 -20.52
CA ILE A 146 -3.00 -12.82 -20.26
C ILE A 146 -2.48 -13.29 -18.90
N THR A 147 -1.17 -13.14 -18.63
CA THR A 147 -0.54 -13.49 -17.35
C THR A 147 -1.22 -12.79 -16.17
N ASN A 148 -1.46 -11.48 -16.26
CA ASN A 148 -2.12 -10.73 -15.19
C ASN A 148 -3.61 -11.15 -15.04
N ASN A 149 -4.35 -11.28 -16.15
CA ASN A 149 -5.78 -11.54 -16.06
C ASN A 149 -6.15 -12.99 -15.66
N ARG A 150 -5.25 -13.97 -15.77
CA ARG A 150 -5.57 -15.39 -15.45
C ARG A 150 -5.43 -15.73 -13.96
N LEU A 151 -5.03 -14.78 -13.13
CA LEU A 151 -4.70 -14.97 -11.72
C LEU A 151 -5.66 -14.18 -10.81
N ILE A 152 -5.58 -14.40 -9.50
CA ILE A 152 -6.40 -13.71 -8.48
C ILE A 152 -5.86 -12.28 -8.26
N LEU A 153 -5.96 -11.41 -9.28
CA LEU A 153 -5.37 -10.06 -9.31
C LEU A 153 -6.40 -8.96 -9.59
N LEU A 154 -6.25 -7.80 -8.93
CA LEU A 154 -7.17 -6.65 -9.08
C LEU A 154 -7.11 -5.98 -10.46
N ASP A 155 -5.96 -6.05 -11.13
CA ASP A 155 -5.72 -5.34 -12.39
C ASP A 155 -6.64 -5.82 -13.53
N SER A 156 -7.08 -7.08 -13.49
CA SER A 156 -8.06 -7.65 -14.43
C SER A 156 -9.40 -6.90 -14.40
N ILE A 157 -9.92 -6.67 -13.19
CA ILE A 157 -11.15 -5.95 -12.90
C ILE A 157 -10.96 -4.45 -13.21
N LEU A 158 -9.81 -3.88 -12.84
CA LEU A 158 -9.43 -2.50 -13.13
C LEU A 158 -9.42 -2.22 -14.64
N LEU A 159 -8.80 -3.10 -15.42
CA LEU A 159 -8.69 -2.96 -16.87
C LEU A 159 -10.06 -3.13 -17.55
N PHE A 160 -10.90 -4.05 -17.07
CA PHE A 160 -12.28 -4.15 -17.52
C PHE A 160 -13.06 -2.86 -17.28
N PHE A 161 -13.04 -2.31 -16.06
CA PHE A 161 -13.76 -1.07 -15.79
C PHE A 161 -13.17 0.10 -16.58
N THR A 162 -11.86 0.15 -16.80
CA THR A 162 -11.21 1.12 -17.71
C THR A 162 -11.76 1.00 -19.14
N ALA A 163 -11.74 -0.19 -19.73
CA ALA A 163 -12.23 -0.44 -21.09
C ALA A 163 -13.74 -0.16 -21.22
N PHE A 164 -14.55 -0.61 -20.26
CA PHE A 164 -15.99 -0.38 -20.21
C PHE A 164 -16.32 1.11 -20.12
N THR A 165 -15.62 1.86 -19.27
CA THR A 165 -15.86 3.29 -19.09
C THR A 165 -15.55 4.07 -20.37
N VAL A 166 -14.46 3.72 -21.07
CA VAL A 166 -14.09 4.34 -22.35
C VAL A 166 -15.10 4.03 -23.45
N PHE A 167 -15.57 2.78 -23.52
CA PHE A 167 -16.65 2.36 -24.41
C PHE A 167 -17.97 3.12 -24.13
N ALA A 168 -18.39 3.18 -22.86
CA ALA A 168 -19.58 3.91 -22.43
C ALA A 168 -19.46 5.41 -22.72
N TYR A 169 -18.27 6.00 -22.51
CA TYR A 169 -17.99 7.39 -22.84
C TYR A 169 -18.08 7.65 -24.35
N ASN A 170 -17.57 6.75 -25.20
CA ASN A 170 -17.72 6.87 -26.66
C ASN A 170 -19.19 6.81 -27.11
N ARG A 171 -20.02 5.99 -26.44
CA ARG A 171 -21.47 5.93 -26.68
C ARG A 171 -22.17 7.22 -26.23
N PHE A 172 -21.82 7.73 -25.06
CA PHE A 172 -22.28 9.02 -24.53
C PHE A 172 -21.89 10.20 -25.44
N TYR A 173 -20.63 10.26 -25.88
CA TYR A 173 -20.09 11.31 -26.74
C TYR A 173 -20.84 11.41 -28.08
N ASN A 174 -21.18 10.27 -28.67
CA ASN A 174 -21.89 10.19 -29.94
C ASN A 174 -23.42 10.27 -29.82
N ALA A 175 -23.98 10.20 -28.61
CA ALA A 175 -25.43 10.23 -28.39
C ALA A 175 -26.02 11.64 -28.53
N ARG A 176 -27.26 11.74 -29.02
CA ARG A 176 -27.99 13.02 -29.12
C ARG A 176 -28.23 13.57 -27.69
N PRO A 177 -27.77 14.80 -27.36
CA PRO A 177 -27.93 15.37 -26.02
C PRO A 177 -29.36 15.30 -25.48
N PHE A 178 -29.49 15.02 -24.18
CA PHE A 178 -30.75 14.91 -23.43
C PHE A 178 -31.75 13.83 -23.93
N SER A 179 -31.37 12.98 -24.88
CA SER A 179 -32.15 11.78 -25.20
C SER A 179 -32.04 10.73 -24.08
N GLY A 180 -33.00 9.80 -23.97
CA GLY A 180 -32.93 8.69 -23.01
C GLY A 180 -31.64 7.87 -23.16
N TYR A 181 -31.24 7.58 -24.41
CA TYR A 181 -29.97 6.93 -24.73
C TYR A 181 -28.75 7.71 -24.20
N TRP A 182 -28.75 9.03 -24.32
CA TRP A 182 -27.68 9.89 -23.80
C TRP A 182 -27.60 9.86 -22.27
N TRP A 183 -28.75 9.87 -21.58
CA TRP A 183 -28.80 9.71 -20.12
C TRP A 183 -28.33 8.32 -19.66
N THR A 184 -28.72 7.24 -20.35
CA THR A 184 -28.26 5.89 -20.04
C THR A 184 -26.73 5.80 -20.14
N TRP A 185 -26.12 6.27 -21.23
CA TRP A 185 -24.66 6.19 -21.38
C TRP A 185 -23.89 7.17 -20.49
N LEU A 186 -24.46 8.34 -20.16
CA LEU A 186 -23.92 9.23 -19.14
C LEU A 186 -23.84 8.53 -17.77
N PHE A 187 -24.95 7.91 -17.35
CA PHE A 187 -25.02 7.16 -16.09
C PHE A 187 -24.07 5.96 -16.07
N LEU A 188 -24.02 5.17 -17.16
CA LEU A 188 -23.10 4.04 -17.27
C LEU A 188 -21.63 4.47 -17.31
N THR A 189 -21.31 5.64 -17.88
CA THR A 189 -19.96 6.21 -17.77
C THR A 189 -19.64 6.57 -16.32
N GLY A 190 -20.58 7.21 -15.62
CA GLY A 190 -20.45 7.52 -14.19
C GLY A 190 -20.22 6.28 -13.31
N LEU A 191 -21.04 5.26 -13.52
CA LEU A 191 -20.91 3.96 -12.86
C LEU A 191 -19.55 3.31 -13.18
N GLY A 192 -19.13 3.33 -14.44
CA GLY A 192 -17.82 2.83 -14.86
C GLY A 192 -16.64 3.54 -14.19
N ILE A 193 -16.64 4.88 -14.18
CA ILE A 193 -15.62 5.68 -13.47
C ILE A 193 -15.63 5.32 -11.98
N GLY A 194 -16.81 5.25 -11.36
CA GLY A 194 -16.98 4.89 -9.96
C GLY A 194 -16.39 3.52 -9.63
N CYS A 195 -16.74 2.49 -10.39
CA CYS A 195 -16.19 1.15 -10.21
C CYS A 195 -14.67 1.11 -10.43
N ASN A 196 -14.17 1.74 -11.50
CA ASN A 196 -12.74 1.82 -11.80
C ASN A 196 -11.93 2.43 -10.64
N PHE A 197 -12.35 3.60 -10.15
CA PHE A 197 -11.73 4.27 -9.01
C PHE A 197 -11.87 3.45 -7.70
N SER A 198 -12.98 2.74 -7.52
CA SER A 198 -13.21 1.86 -6.37
C SER A 198 -12.45 0.53 -6.43
N SER A 199 -11.80 0.20 -7.56
CA SER A 199 -10.94 -0.98 -7.72
C SER A 199 -9.47 -0.69 -7.41
N LYS A 200 -8.90 0.40 -7.96
CA LYS A 200 -7.52 0.87 -7.69
C LYS A 200 -7.48 2.38 -7.95
N TRP A 201 -6.68 3.15 -7.20
CA TRP A 201 -6.59 4.61 -7.39
C TRP A 201 -6.09 5.05 -8.78
N VAL A 202 -5.44 4.14 -9.54
CA VAL A 202 -5.13 4.33 -10.96
C VAL A 202 -6.39 4.67 -11.79
N GLY A 203 -7.58 4.27 -11.36
CA GLY A 203 -8.86 4.68 -11.97
C GLY A 203 -9.13 6.19 -11.95
N LEU A 204 -8.46 6.97 -11.08
CA LEU A 204 -8.46 8.44 -11.14
C LEU A 204 -7.92 8.96 -12.48
N PHE A 205 -6.99 8.27 -13.12
CA PHE A 205 -6.46 8.66 -14.42
C PHE A 205 -7.48 8.48 -15.54
N THR A 206 -8.38 7.49 -15.44
CA THR A 206 -9.55 7.36 -16.31
C THR A 206 -10.57 8.46 -16.03
N MET A 207 -10.85 8.78 -14.76
CA MET A 207 -11.69 9.91 -14.38
C MET A 207 -11.16 11.22 -14.97
N ALA A 208 -9.85 11.49 -14.83
CA ALA A 208 -9.19 12.69 -15.35
C ALA A 208 -9.19 12.74 -16.89
N THR A 209 -8.93 11.61 -17.57
CA THR A 209 -9.02 11.50 -19.03
C THR A 209 -10.39 11.90 -19.55
N ILE A 210 -11.45 11.36 -18.93
CA ILE A 210 -12.85 11.66 -19.30
C ILE A 210 -13.22 13.08 -18.90
N GLY A 211 -12.73 13.56 -17.75
CA GLY A 211 -12.87 14.94 -17.28
C GLY A 211 -12.30 15.94 -18.29
N LEU A 212 -11.05 15.79 -18.71
CA LEU A 212 -10.39 16.65 -19.71
C LEU A 212 -11.14 16.65 -21.05
N SER A 213 -11.55 15.48 -21.53
CA SER A 213 -12.34 15.35 -22.76
C SER A 213 -13.74 16.01 -22.63
N THR A 214 -14.34 15.95 -21.43
CA THR A 214 -15.61 16.59 -21.11
C THR A 214 -15.48 18.11 -20.97
N LEU A 215 -14.40 18.62 -20.37
CA LEU A 215 -14.07 20.05 -20.32
C LEU A 215 -13.86 20.60 -21.73
N LYS A 216 -13.16 19.86 -22.62
CA LYS A 216 -13.03 20.20 -24.05
C LYS A 216 -14.38 20.25 -24.78
N GLN A 217 -15.31 19.34 -24.47
CA GLN A 217 -16.69 19.43 -24.99
C GLN A 217 -17.42 20.68 -24.47
N LEU A 218 -17.37 20.96 -23.17
CA LEU A 218 -18.02 22.12 -22.56
C LEU A 218 -17.47 23.43 -23.14
N TRP A 219 -16.15 23.53 -23.32
CA TRP A 219 -15.51 24.64 -24.01
C TRP A 219 -16.02 24.80 -25.45
N SER A 220 -16.15 23.70 -26.19
CA SER A 220 -16.69 23.71 -27.57
C SER A 220 -18.16 24.12 -27.63
N LEU A 221 -18.96 23.74 -26.63
CA LEU A 221 -20.36 24.15 -26.49
C LEU A 221 -20.50 25.63 -26.11
N LEU A 222 -19.61 26.14 -25.25
CA LEU A 222 -19.56 27.56 -24.86
C LEU A 222 -19.23 28.47 -26.06
N GLY A 223 -18.34 28.01 -26.95
CA GLY A 223 -18.03 28.70 -28.20
C GLY A 223 -19.13 28.63 -29.28
N ASN A 224 -20.17 27.81 -29.09
CA ASN A 224 -21.24 27.65 -30.08
C ASN A 224 -22.40 28.63 -29.82
N LEU A 225 -22.46 29.69 -30.62
CA LEU A 225 -23.49 30.74 -30.53
C LEU A 225 -24.95 30.26 -30.70
N GLN A 226 -25.17 29.01 -31.14
CA GLN A 226 -26.50 28.40 -31.23
C GLN A 226 -26.96 27.77 -29.91
N VAL A 227 -26.08 27.61 -28.92
CA VAL A 227 -26.40 27.00 -27.61
C VAL A 227 -26.84 28.11 -26.64
N THR A 228 -28.04 27.99 -26.09
CA THR A 228 -28.53 28.96 -25.10
C THR A 228 -27.83 28.78 -23.76
N LYS A 229 -27.77 29.85 -22.95
CA LYS A 229 -27.20 29.79 -21.58
C LYS A 229 -27.85 28.69 -20.73
N THR A 230 -29.17 28.54 -20.81
CA THR A 230 -29.92 27.49 -20.10
C THR A 230 -29.55 26.08 -20.58
N GLN A 231 -29.38 25.88 -21.89
CA GLN A 231 -28.89 24.61 -22.42
C GLN A 231 -27.46 24.31 -21.93
N PHE A 232 -26.57 25.30 -21.95
CA PHE A 232 -25.20 25.15 -21.43
C PHE A 232 -25.19 24.76 -19.95
N THR A 233 -25.97 25.46 -19.09
CA THR A 233 -26.11 25.11 -17.67
C THR A 233 -26.67 23.71 -17.48
N SER A 234 -27.68 23.30 -18.26
CA SER A 234 -28.18 21.92 -18.24
C SER A 234 -27.12 20.90 -18.68
N HIS A 235 -26.31 21.23 -19.69
CA HIS A 235 -25.18 20.40 -20.16
C HIS A 235 -24.09 20.24 -19.10
N PHE A 236 -23.82 21.29 -18.32
CA PHE A 236 -22.87 21.29 -17.21
C PHE A 236 -23.37 20.47 -16.02
N ILE A 237 -24.57 20.79 -15.49
CA ILE A 237 -25.14 20.12 -14.31
C ILE A 237 -25.31 18.61 -14.56
N SER A 238 -25.82 18.22 -15.72
CA SER A 238 -25.95 16.80 -16.08
C SER A 238 -24.61 16.07 -16.10
N ARG A 239 -23.57 16.67 -16.71
CA ARG A 239 -22.21 16.11 -16.71
C ARG A 239 -21.61 16.05 -15.31
N PHE A 240 -21.80 17.07 -14.48
CA PHE A 240 -21.31 17.09 -13.11
C PHE A 240 -21.95 15.97 -12.26
N ILE A 241 -23.28 15.82 -12.34
CA ILE A 241 -23.97 14.73 -11.64
C ILE A 241 -23.50 13.37 -12.17
N GLY A 242 -23.50 13.18 -13.49
CA GLY A 242 -23.19 11.88 -14.09
C GLY A 242 -21.71 11.47 -14.01
N LEU A 243 -20.76 12.40 -14.08
CA LEU A 243 -19.32 12.10 -14.19
C LEU A 243 -18.50 12.47 -12.95
N PHE A 244 -19.13 13.00 -11.90
CA PHE A 244 -18.48 13.30 -10.62
C PHE A 244 -19.29 12.79 -9.42
N VAL A 245 -20.58 13.17 -9.31
CA VAL A 245 -21.42 12.74 -8.17
C VAL A 245 -21.69 11.24 -8.18
N VAL A 246 -22.10 10.65 -9.31
CA VAL A 246 -22.33 9.19 -9.42
C VAL A 246 -21.06 8.38 -9.10
N PRO A 247 -19.87 8.68 -9.64
CA PRO A 247 -18.63 8.01 -9.23
C PRO A 247 -18.35 8.07 -7.73
N ILE A 248 -18.54 9.22 -7.08
CA ILE A 248 -18.33 9.39 -5.64
C ILE A 248 -19.32 8.55 -4.83
N LEU A 249 -20.59 8.48 -5.25
CA LEU A 249 -21.59 7.63 -4.59
C LEU A 249 -21.23 6.14 -4.69
N VAL A 250 -20.67 5.68 -5.82
CA VAL A 250 -20.18 4.30 -5.97
C VAL A 250 -18.98 4.04 -5.06
N TYR A 251 -18.05 4.99 -4.97
CA TYR A 251 -16.88 4.90 -4.07
C TYR A 251 -17.30 4.82 -2.59
N LEU A 252 -18.18 5.71 -2.16
CA LEU A 252 -18.74 5.69 -0.80
C LEU A 252 -19.52 4.39 -0.53
N ALA A 253 -20.29 3.89 -1.51
CA ALA A 253 -21.00 2.61 -1.36
C ALA A 253 -20.05 1.42 -1.22
N ALA A 254 -18.93 1.39 -1.94
CA ALA A 254 -17.92 0.33 -1.82
C ALA A 254 -17.27 0.31 -0.42
N PHE A 255 -16.93 1.49 0.13
CA PHE A 255 -16.43 1.59 1.51
C PHE A 255 -17.51 1.32 2.56
N TYR A 256 -18.76 1.68 2.29
CA TYR A 256 -19.88 1.33 3.17
C TYR A 256 -20.06 -0.18 3.26
N VAL A 257 -20.01 -0.90 2.14
CA VAL A 257 -20.03 -2.38 2.15
C VAL A 257 -18.82 -2.94 2.89
N HIS A 258 -17.61 -2.45 2.61
CA HIS A 258 -16.38 -2.86 3.30
C HIS A 258 -16.50 -2.78 4.84
N PHE A 259 -16.91 -1.64 5.39
CA PHE A 259 -17.08 -1.48 6.84
C PHE A 259 -18.27 -2.25 7.45
N ASN A 260 -19.25 -2.70 6.67
CA ASN A 260 -20.35 -3.54 7.17
C ASN A 260 -20.04 -5.04 7.05
N VAL A 261 -19.07 -5.43 6.23
CA VAL A 261 -18.61 -6.83 6.09
C VAL A 261 -17.51 -7.15 7.08
N LEU A 262 -16.57 -6.22 7.32
CA LEU A 262 -15.47 -6.40 8.26
C LEU A 262 -15.91 -5.98 9.67
N THR A 263 -16.41 -6.94 10.44
CA THR A 263 -16.92 -6.70 11.80
C THR A 263 -16.10 -7.35 12.90
N ASN A 264 -15.22 -8.30 12.58
CA ASN A 264 -14.47 -9.06 13.57
C ASN A 264 -13.02 -8.54 13.66
N PRO A 265 -12.35 -8.66 14.81
CA PRO A 265 -10.93 -8.37 14.93
C PRO A 265 -10.05 -9.12 13.91
N GLY A 266 -8.91 -8.54 13.57
CA GLY A 266 -7.98 -9.10 12.58
C GLY A 266 -6.66 -8.35 12.48
N THR A 267 -5.81 -8.79 11.54
CA THR A 267 -4.42 -8.29 11.41
C THR A 267 -4.34 -6.80 11.04
N GLY A 268 -5.42 -6.21 10.52
CA GLY A 268 -5.49 -4.78 10.18
C GLY A 268 -5.79 -3.85 11.36
N ASP A 269 -6.08 -4.35 12.55
CA ASP A 269 -6.61 -3.54 13.65
C ASP A 269 -5.62 -2.49 14.17
N SER A 270 -4.32 -2.78 14.04
CA SER A 270 -3.23 -1.83 14.28
C SER A 270 -3.30 -0.55 13.43
N PHE A 271 -4.07 -0.57 12.33
CA PHE A 271 -4.30 0.58 11.45
C PHE A 271 -5.60 1.36 11.77
N LEU A 272 -6.54 0.82 12.54
CA LEU A 272 -7.79 1.47 12.96
C LEU A 272 -7.59 2.30 14.22
N THR A 273 -8.28 3.44 14.39
CA THR A 273 -8.23 4.12 15.70
C THR A 273 -8.86 3.24 16.79
N ILE A 274 -8.48 3.41 18.06
CA ILE A 274 -9.07 2.65 19.19
C ILE A 274 -10.60 2.77 19.19
N GLU A 275 -11.13 3.96 18.91
CA GLU A 275 -12.58 4.22 18.79
C GLU A 275 -13.24 3.41 17.65
N MET A 276 -12.47 3.00 16.63
CA MET A 276 -12.91 2.10 15.55
C MET A 276 -12.70 0.63 15.89
N GLN A 277 -11.60 0.27 16.58
CA GLN A 277 -11.40 -1.07 17.13
C GLN A 277 -12.56 -1.46 18.06
N ASN A 278 -13.07 -0.50 18.85
CA ASN A 278 -14.17 -0.67 19.80
C ASN A 278 -15.57 -0.75 19.13
N GLU A 279 -15.64 -0.75 17.79
CA GLU A 279 -16.85 -1.13 17.04
C GLU A 279 -16.79 -2.58 16.50
N LEU A 280 -15.63 -3.26 16.62
CA LEU A 280 -15.48 -4.66 16.24
C LEU A 280 -16.17 -5.59 17.25
N GLN A 281 -16.73 -6.70 16.76
CA GLN A 281 -17.44 -7.67 17.58
C GLN A 281 -16.51 -8.28 18.64
N GLY A 282 -17.00 -8.33 19.89
CA GLY A 282 -16.26 -8.83 21.04
C GLY A 282 -15.68 -7.73 21.95
N ILE A 283 -15.65 -6.47 21.52
CA ILE A 283 -15.22 -5.34 22.36
C ILE A 283 -16.44 -4.50 22.75
N GLU A 284 -16.84 -4.56 24.02
CA GLU A 284 -17.88 -3.67 24.53
C GLU A 284 -17.32 -2.25 24.79
N PRO A 285 -18.05 -1.17 24.47
CA PRO A 285 -17.59 0.18 24.78
C PRO A 285 -17.67 0.41 26.29
N VAL A 286 -16.54 0.68 26.91
CA VAL A 286 -16.47 0.93 28.35
C VAL A 286 -16.79 2.39 28.60
N ASN A 287 -17.90 2.66 29.29
CA ASN A 287 -18.16 3.99 29.84
C ASN A 287 -17.20 4.24 31.01
N ALA A 288 -16.43 5.32 30.95
CA ALA A 288 -15.59 5.74 32.07
C ALA A 288 -16.36 6.75 32.94
N PRO A 289 -16.19 6.76 34.27
CA PRO A 289 -16.61 7.92 35.06
C PRO A 289 -15.81 9.16 34.62
N VAL A 290 -16.35 10.36 34.84
CA VAL A 290 -15.68 11.60 34.42
C VAL A 290 -14.50 11.98 35.33
N PRO A 291 -14.67 12.19 36.65
CA PRO A 291 -13.60 12.77 37.47
C PRO A 291 -12.57 11.73 37.91
N ILE A 292 -11.28 12.07 37.83
CA ILE A 292 -10.18 11.22 38.32
C ILE A 292 -9.85 11.57 39.78
N VAL A 293 -9.76 10.54 40.62
CA VAL A 293 -9.37 10.63 42.02
C VAL A 293 -8.11 9.80 42.28
N TYR A 294 -7.38 10.09 43.35
CA TYR A 294 -6.24 9.27 43.76
C TYR A 294 -6.68 7.82 44.09
N GLY A 295 -5.80 6.86 43.82
CA GLY A 295 -6.07 5.42 43.92
C GLY A 295 -6.86 4.84 42.73
N SER A 296 -7.33 5.66 41.78
CA SER A 296 -7.99 5.14 40.57
C SER A 296 -7.03 4.33 39.70
N LEU A 297 -7.54 3.26 39.11
CA LEU A 297 -6.90 2.58 37.99
C LEU A 297 -7.27 3.33 36.71
N ILE A 298 -6.29 3.67 35.88
CA ILE A 298 -6.43 4.46 34.65
C ILE A 298 -5.71 3.78 33.49
N THR A 299 -6.21 3.98 32.27
CA THR A 299 -5.46 3.77 31.02
C THR A 299 -5.17 5.12 30.36
N MET A 300 -3.97 5.32 29.84
CA MET A 300 -3.54 6.59 29.24
C MET A 300 -3.25 6.45 27.75
N LYS A 301 -3.99 7.19 26.90
CA LYS A 301 -3.74 7.34 25.46
C LYS A 301 -2.76 8.50 25.18
N HIS A 302 -1.75 8.26 24.35
CA HIS A 302 -0.95 9.32 23.72
C HIS A 302 -1.71 9.90 22.52
N LEU A 303 -1.77 11.23 22.37
CA LEU A 303 -2.65 11.87 21.37
C LEU A 303 -2.10 11.91 19.94
N GLU A 304 -0.78 11.87 19.73
CA GLU A 304 -0.18 11.91 18.39
C GLU A 304 0.09 10.50 17.83
N SER A 305 0.31 9.50 18.68
CA SER A 305 0.50 8.11 18.23
C SER A 305 -0.78 7.56 17.63
N VAL A 306 -0.65 6.88 16.49
CA VAL A 306 -1.75 6.11 15.89
C VAL A 306 -2.01 4.89 16.76
N ASN A 307 -2.88 5.07 17.76
CA ASN A 307 -3.19 4.14 18.84
C ASN A 307 -2.00 3.87 19.73
N GLY A 308 -2.07 4.39 20.95
CA GLY A 308 -1.01 4.19 21.88
C GLY A 308 -1.45 4.34 23.32
N TYR A 309 -1.62 3.22 23.99
CA TYR A 309 -1.67 3.19 25.44
C TYR A 309 -0.25 3.18 26.02
N LEU A 310 -0.04 3.93 27.11
CA LEU A 310 1.13 3.76 27.95
C LEU A 310 1.13 2.34 28.52
N HIS A 311 2.18 1.57 28.22
CA HIS A 311 2.25 0.13 28.45
C HIS A 311 3.55 -0.24 29.17
N SER A 312 3.52 -1.33 29.91
CA SER A 312 4.74 -1.94 30.46
C SER A 312 4.55 -3.43 30.69
N HIS A 313 5.62 -4.21 30.52
CA HIS A 313 5.62 -5.67 30.59
C HIS A 313 6.88 -6.15 31.30
N LYS A 314 6.98 -7.43 31.65
CA LYS A 314 8.04 -7.96 32.53
C LYS A 314 9.47 -7.93 31.93
N ALA A 315 9.65 -7.46 30.70
CA ALA A 315 10.96 -7.35 30.06
C ALA A 315 11.71 -6.08 30.49
N PHE A 316 13.03 -6.12 30.39
CA PHE A 316 13.95 -5.05 30.76
C PHE A 316 14.65 -4.50 29.50
N TYR A 317 15.15 -3.27 29.54
CA TYR A 317 16.03 -2.77 28.49
C TYR A 317 17.33 -3.60 28.48
N PRO A 318 17.87 -3.99 27.30
CA PRO A 318 19.14 -4.71 27.24
C PRO A 318 20.34 -3.79 27.54
N GLU A 319 20.17 -2.50 27.26
CA GLU A 319 21.16 -1.43 27.42
C GLU A 319 20.57 -0.32 28.32
N GLY A 320 21.24 0.83 28.39
CA GLY A 320 20.77 1.97 29.19
C GLY A 320 20.74 1.64 30.68
N SER A 321 19.59 1.84 31.33
CA SER A 321 19.45 1.58 32.78
C SER A 321 19.24 0.10 33.14
N GLN A 322 18.96 -0.75 32.15
CA GLN A 322 18.52 -2.14 32.33
C GLN A 322 17.28 -2.30 33.23
N GLN A 323 16.47 -1.23 33.39
CA GLN A 323 15.20 -1.28 34.11
C GLN A 323 14.05 -1.77 33.22
N GLN A 324 12.84 -1.87 33.77
CA GLN A 324 11.68 -2.38 33.03
C GLN A 324 11.33 -1.47 31.84
N GLN A 325 10.97 -2.07 30.72
CA GLN A 325 10.56 -1.35 29.51
C GLN A 325 9.22 -0.61 29.72
N ILE A 326 9.17 0.66 29.32
CA ILE A 326 7.94 1.45 29.16
C ILE A 326 7.78 1.75 27.67
N THR A 327 6.60 1.49 27.13
CA THR A 327 6.36 1.55 25.69
C THR A 327 4.97 2.13 25.39
N ILE A 328 4.72 2.30 24.09
CA ILE A 328 3.39 2.50 23.55
C ILE A 328 2.88 1.22 22.88
N TYR A 329 1.75 0.70 23.37
CA TYR A 329 1.05 -0.46 22.81
C TYR A 329 -0.29 -0.06 22.14
N PRO A 330 -0.59 -0.54 20.92
CA PRO A 330 -1.72 -0.04 20.13
C PRO A 330 -3.07 -0.75 20.37
N PHE A 331 -3.15 -1.69 21.30
CA PHE A 331 -4.36 -2.47 21.62
C PHE A 331 -4.72 -2.35 23.11
N ARG A 332 -5.97 -2.67 23.48
CA ARG A 332 -6.40 -2.82 24.89
C ARG A 332 -5.78 -4.08 25.50
N ASP A 333 -5.10 -3.92 26.63
CA ASP A 333 -4.38 -4.99 27.35
C ASP A 333 -4.44 -4.76 28.87
N SER A 334 -4.25 -5.80 29.70
CA SER A 334 -4.13 -5.66 31.16
C SER A 334 -2.88 -4.89 31.58
N ASN A 335 -1.81 -4.95 30.77
CA ASN A 335 -0.56 -4.21 30.91
C ASN A 335 -0.66 -2.71 30.52
N ASN A 336 -1.87 -2.21 30.24
CA ASN A 336 -2.12 -0.78 30.01
C ASN A 336 -2.65 -0.05 31.26
N TRP A 337 -2.84 -0.77 32.38
CA TRP A 337 -3.44 -0.22 33.59
C TRP A 337 -2.41 0.32 34.57
N TRP A 338 -2.63 1.57 34.98
CA TRP A 338 -1.79 2.31 35.92
C TRP A 338 -2.62 2.78 37.12
N ARG A 339 -2.07 2.69 38.32
CA ARG A 339 -2.68 3.27 39.53
C ARG A 339 -2.12 4.67 39.76
N ILE A 340 -3.01 5.67 39.87
CA ILE A 340 -2.60 7.05 40.14
C ILE A 340 -2.46 7.32 41.63
N LEU A 341 -1.20 7.41 42.08
CA LEU A 341 -0.83 7.64 43.47
C LEU A 341 -0.44 9.10 43.72
N LYS A 342 -0.62 9.58 44.94
CA LYS A 342 -0.19 10.93 45.33
C LYS A 342 1.30 10.95 45.67
N ALA A 343 1.98 12.04 45.35
CA ALA A 343 3.32 12.34 45.84
C ALA A 343 3.25 13.52 46.82
N ASN A 344 3.69 13.31 48.07
CA ASN A 344 3.91 14.35 49.07
C ASN A 344 5.42 14.46 49.34
N GLU A 345 6.00 15.67 49.25
CA GLU A 345 7.43 15.90 49.54
C GLU A 345 7.77 15.89 51.05
N THR A 346 6.76 15.83 51.92
CA THR A 346 6.88 16.19 53.36
C THR A 346 6.58 15.10 54.37
N GLU A 347 6.12 13.91 53.95
CA GLU A 347 5.70 12.83 54.86
C GLU A 347 6.36 11.51 54.44
N GLN A 348 7.24 10.98 55.31
CA GLN A 348 7.95 9.71 55.12
C GLN A 348 7.15 8.48 55.56
N GLU A 349 5.95 8.68 56.08
CA GLU A 349 4.97 7.60 56.22
C GLU A 349 4.08 7.66 54.99
N LEU A 350 3.94 6.52 54.29
CA LEU A 350 2.73 6.32 53.49
C LEU A 350 1.56 6.57 54.43
N ILE A 351 0.78 7.62 54.17
CA ILE A 351 -0.63 7.55 54.49
C ILE A 351 -1.12 6.34 53.69
N GLU A 352 -1.37 5.22 54.37
CA GLU A 352 -2.05 4.04 53.80
C GLU A 352 -3.14 4.58 52.90
N ASP A 353 -3.10 4.21 51.61
CA ASP A 353 -3.78 4.95 50.55
C ASP A 353 -5.14 5.45 51.03
N LEU A 354 -5.45 6.74 50.82
CA LEU A 354 -6.77 7.31 51.09
C LEU A 354 -7.84 6.81 50.09
N LEU A 355 -7.74 5.52 49.74
CA LEU A 355 -8.88 4.62 49.70
C LEU A 355 -9.82 4.98 50.85
N ALA A 356 -11.03 5.42 50.51
CA ALA A 356 -12.12 5.67 51.44
C ALA A 356 -12.69 4.36 51.98
N HIS A 357 -11.85 3.56 52.65
CA HIS A 357 -12.19 2.22 53.12
C HIS A 357 -13.24 2.25 54.25
N ASP A 358 -13.39 3.40 54.90
CA ASP A 358 -14.26 3.66 56.06
C ASP A 358 -15.51 4.52 55.76
N LYS A 359 -15.64 5.11 54.56
CA LYS A 359 -16.63 6.16 54.20
C LYS A 359 -16.53 7.47 55.00
N GLU A 360 -15.52 7.64 55.84
CA GLU A 360 -15.29 8.87 56.63
C GLU A 360 -14.24 9.77 55.97
N THR A 361 -13.31 9.18 55.21
CA THR A 361 -12.27 9.90 54.46
C THR A 361 -12.79 10.42 53.10
N PRO A 362 -12.58 11.71 52.76
CA PRO A 362 -13.10 12.29 51.52
C PRO A 362 -12.21 11.98 50.32
N LEU A 363 -12.84 11.58 49.21
CA LEU A 363 -12.16 11.38 47.91
C LEU A 363 -11.40 12.64 47.47
N GLN A 364 -10.11 12.47 47.20
CA GLN A 364 -9.25 13.53 46.67
C GLN A 364 -9.17 13.44 45.14
N TYR A 365 -9.60 14.52 44.46
CA TYR A 365 -9.51 14.65 43.00
C TYR A 365 -8.11 15.08 42.56
N VAL A 366 -7.64 14.55 41.44
CA VAL A 366 -6.37 14.95 40.83
C VAL A 366 -6.55 16.28 40.07
N ARG A 367 -5.69 17.25 40.36
CA ARG A 367 -5.78 18.61 39.81
C ARG A 367 -4.58 19.03 38.98
N ASN A 368 -4.75 20.12 38.24
CA ASN A 368 -3.67 20.78 37.51
C ASN A 368 -2.59 21.30 38.47
N GLY A 369 -1.36 20.85 38.25
CA GLY A 369 -0.19 21.20 39.05
C GLY A 369 0.13 20.23 40.19
N ASP A 370 -0.72 19.23 40.45
CA ASP A 370 -0.46 18.18 41.44
C ASP A 370 0.75 17.31 41.02
N LEU A 371 1.47 16.79 42.03
CA LEU A 371 2.51 15.77 41.87
C LEU A 371 1.91 14.38 42.10
N ILE A 372 2.14 13.48 41.14
CA ILE A 372 1.64 12.12 41.13
C ILE A 372 2.78 11.12 40.96
N ARG A 373 2.55 9.87 41.37
CA ARG A 373 3.30 8.68 40.93
C ARG A 373 2.33 7.80 40.14
N LEU A 374 2.83 7.15 39.09
CA LEU A 374 2.05 6.17 38.31
C LEU A 374 2.65 4.79 38.54
N GLU A 375 1.93 3.92 39.25
CA GLU A 375 2.33 2.54 39.49
C GLU A 375 1.72 1.63 38.42
N HIS A 376 2.52 0.75 37.81
CA HIS A 376 2.02 -0.21 36.83
C HIS A 376 1.34 -1.38 37.55
N VAL A 377 0.09 -1.70 37.19
CA VAL A 377 -0.73 -2.64 37.99
C VAL A 377 -0.22 -4.08 37.92
N GLU A 378 0.11 -4.59 36.73
CA GLU A 378 0.52 -5.99 36.52
C GLU A 378 1.94 -6.29 37.05
N THR A 379 2.76 -5.25 37.23
CA THR A 379 4.14 -5.37 37.75
C THR A 379 4.41 -4.46 38.95
N ALA A 380 3.38 -4.22 39.77
CA ALA A 380 3.50 -3.49 41.02
C ALA A 380 4.59 -4.12 41.92
N PRO A 381 5.37 -3.32 42.67
CA PRO A 381 5.19 -1.88 42.94
C PRO A 381 6.03 -0.98 42.02
N LYS A 382 6.33 -1.41 40.78
CA LYS A 382 7.11 -0.60 39.83
C LYS A 382 6.33 0.61 39.33
N LYS A 383 7.02 1.74 39.24
CA LYS A 383 6.47 3.07 38.96
C LYS A 383 7.12 3.65 37.70
N LEU A 384 6.40 4.54 37.03
CA LEU A 384 6.90 5.30 35.89
C LEU A 384 8.03 6.22 36.35
N HIS A 385 9.24 5.96 35.85
CA HIS A 385 10.50 6.55 36.31
C HIS A 385 11.23 7.24 35.15
N SER A 386 12.07 8.25 35.43
CA SER A 386 13.03 8.77 34.44
C SER A 386 14.30 9.33 35.08
N HIS A 387 15.43 9.06 34.46
CA HIS A 387 16.77 9.30 34.98
C HIS A 387 17.70 9.92 33.93
N GLU A 388 18.95 10.22 34.29
CA GLU A 388 19.95 10.78 33.37
C GLU A 388 20.63 9.72 32.48
N VAL A 389 19.80 8.85 31.89
CA VAL A 389 20.19 7.90 30.83
C VAL A 389 19.49 8.33 29.55
N VAL A 390 20.14 8.17 28.39
CA VAL A 390 19.59 8.54 27.09
C VAL A 390 18.57 7.49 26.64
N ALA A 391 17.53 7.90 25.89
CA ALA A 391 16.55 6.98 25.33
C ALA A 391 17.17 5.98 24.32
N PRO A 392 16.71 4.72 24.28
CA PRO A 392 17.42 3.60 23.64
C PRO A 392 17.39 3.60 22.10
N VAL A 393 16.48 4.34 21.47
CA VAL A 393 16.41 4.46 19.99
C VAL A 393 16.58 5.91 19.57
N THR A 394 15.91 6.86 20.24
CA THR A 394 16.14 8.29 20.01
C THR A 394 17.40 8.76 20.78
N ASP A 395 18.56 8.20 20.41
CA ASP A 395 19.86 8.44 21.04
C ASP A 395 20.33 9.90 20.87
N THR A 396 19.81 10.76 21.75
CA THR A 396 20.07 12.19 21.77
C THR A 396 20.00 12.70 23.20
N THR A 397 20.94 13.56 23.59
CA THR A 397 21.09 14.03 24.98
C THR A 397 19.89 14.80 25.56
N TYR A 398 18.92 15.18 24.72
CA TYR A 398 17.68 15.84 25.12
C TYR A 398 16.46 14.89 25.21
N HIS A 399 16.63 13.60 24.92
CA HIS A 399 15.69 12.52 25.18
C HIS A 399 16.23 11.62 26.30
N LYS A 400 15.59 11.67 27.47
CA LYS A 400 15.90 10.79 28.60
C LYS A 400 15.06 9.51 28.53
N GLU A 401 15.66 8.39 28.93
CA GLU A 401 14.99 7.10 29.05
C GLU A 401 13.83 7.19 30.07
N VAL A 402 12.75 6.45 29.81
CA VAL A 402 11.61 6.30 30.72
C VAL A 402 11.43 4.81 30.99
N SER A 403 11.37 4.45 32.26
CA SER A 403 11.50 3.07 32.74
C SER A 403 10.47 2.74 33.82
N GLY A 404 10.33 1.45 34.14
CA GLY A 404 9.59 0.97 35.31
C GLY A 404 10.53 0.58 36.45
N TYR A 405 10.49 1.32 37.57
CA TYR A 405 11.39 1.11 38.71
C TYR A 405 10.64 1.00 40.05
N GLY A 406 11.16 0.19 40.98
CA GLY A 406 10.54 -0.06 42.29
C GLY A 406 10.63 -1.52 42.73
N PHE A 407 10.61 -1.74 44.05
CA PHE A 407 10.73 -3.05 44.69
C PHE A 407 9.78 -3.13 45.91
N PRO A 408 9.38 -4.33 46.37
CA PRO A 408 8.44 -4.49 47.49
C PRO A 408 8.78 -3.70 48.77
N ASP A 409 10.07 -3.60 49.11
CA ASP A 409 10.57 -2.87 50.29
C ASP A 409 11.11 -1.46 49.95
N TYR A 410 10.72 -0.91 48.79
CA TYR A 410 11.19 0.40 48.31
C TYR A 410 10.04 1.24 47.72
N ASP A 411 9.62 2.25 48.47
CA ASP A 411 8.50 3.14 48.12
C ASP A 411 8.71 3.95 46.82
N GLY A 412 9.95 4.00 46.32
CA GLY A 412 10.36 4.83 45.19
C GLY A 412 11.19 6.03 45.61
N ASP A 413 11.51 6.89 44.64
CA ASP A 413 12.21 8.15 44.88
C ASP A 413 11.60 9.31 44.07
N SER A 414 12.21 10.50 44.18
CA SER A 414 11.72 11.72 43.52
C SER A 414 11.76 11.67 41.98
N ASN A 415 12.41 10.67 41.37
CA ASN A 415 12.37 10.39 39.93
C ASN A 415 11.14 9.56 39.50
N ASP A 416 10.28 9.16 40.44
CA ASP A 416 8.94 8.64 40.15
C ASP A 416 7.88 9.76 40.10
N TYR A 417 8.27 11.01 40.39
CA TYR A 417 7.34 12.13 40.54
C TYR A 417 7.06 12.79 39.19
N TRP A 418 5.77 12.85 38.82
CA TRP A 418 5.30 13.53 37.63
C TRP A 418 4.30 14.61 38.00
N LYS A 419 4.48 15.82 37.48
CA LYS A 419 3.56 16.93 37.63
C LYS A 419 2.52 16.92 36.52
N VAL A 420 1.25 16.95 36.88
CA VAL A 420 0.14 16.99 35.91
C VAL A 420 -0.03 18.42 35.39
N GLU A 421 0.19 18.64 34.09
CA GLU A 421 -0.07 19.92 33.40
C GLU A 421 -1.32 19.79 32.52
N ILE A 422 -2.49 20.21 33.00
CA ILE A 422 -3.76 20.14 32.27
C ILE A 422 -3.87 21.34 31.30
N GLU A 423 -4.28 21.09 30.05
CA GLU A 423 -4.40 22.13 29.02
C GLU A 423 -5.56 23.10 29.26
N GLN A 424 -6.71 22.58 29.72
CA GLN A 424 -7.93 23.34 30.01
C GLN A 424 -8.66 22.72 31.20
N GLY A 425 -9.05 23.54 32.18
CA GLY A 425 -9.69 23.09 33.41
C GLY A 425 -8.74 22.96 34.61
N ASP A 426 -9.31 22.71 35.79
CA ASP A 426 -8.57 22.51 37.05
C ASP A 426 -8.48 21.03 37.45
N GLN A 427 -9.45 20.21 37.05
CA GLN A 427 -9.56 18.80 37.41
C GLN A 427 -9.22 17.88 36.22
N LEU A 428 -8.61 16.74 36.53
CA LEU A 428 -8.32 15.70 35.56
C LEU A 428 -9.60 14.89 35.28
N GLU A 429 -10.09 14.93 34.04
CA GLU A 429 -11.31 14.26 33.60
C GLU A 429 -11.03 13.26 32.47
N ALA A 430 -11.56 12.03 32.59
CA ALA A 430 -11.47 11.01 31.55
C ALA A 430 -12.09 11.48 30.22
N ARG A 431 -11.44 11.15 29.10
CA ARG A 431 -11.82 11.50 27.71
C ARG A 431 -12.09 12.98 27.43
N ARG A 432 -11.69 13.89 28.33
CA ARG A 432 -11.95 15.34 28.25
C ARG A 432 -10.70 16.17 28.51
N SER A 433 -10.02 15.90 29.62
CA SER A 433 -8.79 16.62 29.97
C SER A 433 -7.62 16.09 29.14
N LYS A 434 -7.09 16.96 28.28
CA LYS A 434 -5.79 16.76 27.64
C LYS A 434 -4.72 17.33 28.57
N PHE A 435 -3.71 16.54 28.89
CA PHE A 435 -2.68 16.92 29.85
C PHE A 435 -1.29 16.50 29.38
N ARG A 436 -0.26 16.99 30.08
CA ARG A 436 1.13 16.53 29.96
C ARG A 436 1.62 16.10 31.32
N LEU A 437 2.60 15.20 31.35
CA LEU A 437 3.33 14.86 32.56
C LEU A 437 4.72 15.49 32.48
N TYR A 438 5.01 16.39 33.42
CA TYR A 438 6.30 17.07 33.55
C TYR A 438 7.11 16.46 34.69
N HIS A 439 8.32 16.02 34.41
CA HIS A 439 9.23 15.45 35.39
C HIS A 439 10.03 16.56 36.09
N PRO A 440 9.90 16.77 37.42
CA PRO A 440 10.58 17.86 38.12
C PRO A 440 12.10 17.77 38.11
N ASN A 441 12.68 16.62 38.49
CA ASN A 441 14.15 16.48 38.56
C ASN A 441 14.81 16.55 37.18
N GLN A 442 14.27 15.81 36.21
CA GLN A 442 14.82 15.71 34.87
C GLN A 442 14.50 16.92 33.97
N LEU A 443 13.63 17.84 34.42
CA LEU A 443 13.16 19.04 33.71
C LEU A 443 12.50 18.78 32.33
N CYS A 444 12.02 17.56 32.10
CA CYS A 444 11.49 17.08 30.83
C CYS A 444 9.99 16.74 30.89
N ARG A 445 9.38 16.35 29.77
CA ARG A 445 7.99 15.90 29.68
C ARG A 445 7.89 14.53 29.02
N LEU A 446 6.97 13.71 29.53
CA LEU A 446 6.66 12.40 28.96
C LEU A 446 6.21 12.54 27.50
N TYR A 447 6.90 11.84 26.62
CA TYR A 447 6.87 12.02 25.17
C TYR A 447 6.90 10.67 24.44
N SER A 448 6.30 10.62 23.26
CA SER A 448 6.50 9.53 22.31
C SER A 448 6.51 10.03 20.86
N ASN A 449 7.17 9.29 19.99
CA ASN A 449 7.32 9.59 18.56
C ASN A 449 6.79 8.39 17.73
N MET A 450 7.25 8.27 16.47
CA MET A 450 6.91 7.12 15.61
C MET A 450 8.01 6.06 15.61
N GLU A 451 9.10 6.27 16.35
CA GLU A 451 10.21 5.33 16.42
C GLU A 451 9.78 4.11 17.23
N ARG A 452 10.27 2.95 16.81
CA ARG A 452 9.95 1.67 17.42
C ARG A 452 11.20 1.07 18.04
N LEU A 453 11.01 0.44 19.17
CA LEU A 453 12.05 -0.40 19.76
C LEU A 453 12.39 -1.56 18.80
N PRO A 454 13.63 -2.07 18.81
CA PRO A 454 14.00 -3.28 18.10
C PRO A 454 13.22 -4.53 18.58
N GLU A 455 13.64 -5.69 18.10
CA GLU A 455 13.01 -6.98 18.43
C GLU A 455 12.91 -7.27 19.93
N TRP A 456 13.94 -6.87 20.71
CA TRP A 456 13.95 -6.98 22.18
C TRP A 456 12.86 -6.15 22.88
N GLY A 457 12.30 -5.15 22.21
CA GLY A 457 11.18 -4.32 22.66
C GLY A 457 9.88 -4.60 21.91
N PHE A 458 9.77 -5.80 21.32
CA PHE A 458 8.58 -6.31 20.62
C PHE A 458 8.05 -5.40 19.50
N ARG A 459 8.90 -4.54 18.92
CA ARG A 459 8.54 -3.55 17.89
C ARG A 459 7.44 -2.56 18.32
N GLN A 460 7.29 -2.33 19.63
CA GLN A 460 6.41 -1.32 20.23
C GLN A 460 7.03 0.09 20.09
N GLN A 461 6.24 1.18 20.22
CA GLN A 461 6.80 2.54 20.05
C GLN A 461 7.54 3.00 21.31
N GLU A 462 8.59 3.79 21.13
CA GLU A 462 9.43 4.32 22.21
C GLU A 462 8.67 5.34 23.07
N VAL A 463 8.87 5.28 24.39
CA VAL A 463 8.51 6.33 25.35
C VAL A 463 9.80 6.93 25.91
N SER A 464 9.89 8.26 25.93
CA SER A 464 11.03 9.00 26.46
C SER A 464 10.57 10.28 27.16
N CYS A 465 11.48 10.96 27.85
CA CYS A 465 11.21 12.23 28.52
C CYS A 465 12.05 13.34 27.85
N ILE A 466 11.38 14.28 27.18
CA ILE A 466 12.03 15.33 26.37
C ILE A 466 11.97 16.71 27.06
N PHE A 467 13.06 17.49 27.01
CA PHE A 467 13.05 18.86 27.56
C PHE A 467 12.05 19.77 26.83
N GLU A 468 12.18 19.88 25.50
CA GLU A 468 11.31 20.70 24.64
C GLU A 468 10.78 19.89 23.44
N GLY A 469 9.58 19.33 23.59
CA GLY A 469 8.90 18.57 22.55
C GLY A 469 7.83 19.36 21.79
N LYS A 470 7.56 18.96 20.54
CA LYS A 470 6.35 19.39 19.81
C LYS A 470 5.14 19.04 20.66
N LYS A 471 4.35 20.05 21.07
CA LYS A 471 3.25 19.89 22.03
C LYS A 471 2.38 18.63 21.80
N PRO A 472 1.88 18.31 20.58
CA PRO A 472 1.07 17.11 20.36
C PRO A 472 1.69 15.80 20.85
N ARG A 473 3.01 15.63 20.65
CA ARG A 473 3.81 14.47 21.09
C ARG A 473 4.13 14.41 22.60
N THR A 474 3.59 15.36 23.36
CA THR A 474 3.66 15.38 24.83
C THR A 474 2.27 15.36 25.46
N MET A 475 1.21 15.31 24.65
CA MET A 475 -0.17 15.33 25.14
C MET A 475 -0.69 13.91 25.35
N TRP A 476 -1.29 13.71 26.52
CA TRP A 476 -1.93 12.49 26.96
C TRP A 476 -3.39 12.75 27.33
N MET A 477 -4.19 11.69 27.35
CA MET A 477 -5.58 11.70 27.76
C MET A 477 -5.89 10.36 28.45
N ILE A 478 -6.60 10.39 29.58
CA ILE A 478 -7.09 9.16 30.22
C ILE A 478 -8.30 8.67 29.42
N ASP A 479 -8.30 7.40 29.02
CA ASP A 479 -9.41 6.82 28.27
C ASP A 479 -10.40 6.10 29.18
N GLU A 480 -9.92 5.07 29.86
CA GLU A 480 -10.70 4.30 30.82
C GLU A 480 -10.21 4.58 32.23
N HIS A 481 -11.13 4.55 33.19
CA HIS A 481 -10.76 4.50 34.58
C HIS A 481 -11.79 3.71 35.41
N VAL A 482 -11.30 3.09 36.47
CA VAL A 482 -12.11 2.35 37.44
C VAL A 482 -11.69 2.74 38.85
N ASN A 483 -12.67 3.06 39.69
CA ASN A 483 -12.47 3.22 41.13
C ASN A 483 -13.77 2.88 41.88
N ASN A 484 -13.71 1.83 42.71
CA ASN A 484 -14.86 1.29 43.44
C ASN A 484 -15.40 2.21 44.54
N LEU A 485 -14.70 3.31 44.84
CA LEU A 485 -15.05 4.28 45.88
C LEU A 485 -15.85 5.46 45.33
N LEU A 486 -15.92 5.63 44.00
CA LEU A 486 -16.76 6.64 43.36
C LEU A 486 -18.24 6.29 43.57
N PRO A 487 -19.11 7.26 43.92
CA PRO A 487 -20.54 7.01 44.04
C PRO A 487 -21.17 6.57 42.71
N ASP A 488 -22.17 5.68 42.76
CA ASP A 488 -22.93 5.22 41.58
C ASP A 488 -23.61 6.37 40.80
N THR A 489 -23.78 7.54 41.44
CA THR A 489 -24.33 8.76 40.82
C THR A 489 -23.30 9.58 40.04
N THR A 490 -22.05 9.12 39.92
CA THR A 490 -20.97 9.82 39.23
C THR A 490 -21.29 9.96 37.73
N PRO A 491 -21.13 11.13 37.11
CA PRO A 491 -21.37 11.29 35.68
C PRO A 491 -20.38 10.43 34.87
N MET A 492 -20.93 9.63 33.96
CA MET A 492 -20.15 8.79 33.03
C MET A 492 -19.96 9.51 31.69
N VAL A 493 -18.79 9.34 31.08
CA VAL A 493 -18.52 9.72 29.68
C VAL A 493 -18.58 8.49 28.79
N GLN A 494 -19.42 8.56 27.76
CA GLN A 494 -19.53 7.50 26.76
C GLN A 494 -18.32 7.50 25.85
N GLU A 495 -17.93 6.31 25.40
CA GLU A 495 -16.93 6.13 24.35
C GLU A 495 -17.44 6.75 23.03
N HIS A 496 -16.58 7.52 22.36
CA HIS A 496 -16.91 8.08 21.04
C HIS A 496 -16.98 6.96 20.00
N ARG A 497 -18.07 6.91 19.23
CA ARG A 497 -18.26 5.94 18.15
C ARG A 497 -18.20 6.65 16.80
N PRO A 498 -17.18 6.40 15.97
CA PRO A 498 -16.91 7.20 14.79
C PRO A 498 -17.91 6.91 13.67
N GLY A 499 -18.55 7.97 13.17
CA GLY A 499 -19.52 7.86 12.08
C GLY A 499 -18.89 7.33 10.78
N PHE A 500 -19.71 6.82 9.86
CA PHE A 500 -19.21 6.30 8.57
C PHE A 500 -18.24 7.25 7.85
N PHE A 501 -18.54 8.56 7.80
CA PHE A 501 -17.67 9.55 7.17
C PHE A 501 -16.35 9.78 7.90
N GLU A 502 -16.32 9.62 9.23
CA GLU A 502 -15.12 9.74 10.05
C GLU A 502 -14.20 8.54 9.79
N LYS A 503 -14.74 7.32 9.87
CA LYS A 503 -14.05 6.07 9.49
C LYS A 503 -13.53 6.12 8.05
N PHE A 504 -14.37 6.57 7.12
CA PHE A 504 -14.01 6.73 5.71
C PHE A 504 -12.86 7.72 5.52
N LEU A 505 -12.94 8.94 6.08
CA LEU A 505 -11.91 9.97 5.90
C LEU A 505 -10.59 9.58 6.55
N TYR A 506 -10.64 9.00 7.76
CA TYR A 506 -9.48 8.43 8.43
C TYR A 506 -8.82 7.34 7.57
N LEU A 507 -9.60 6.37 7.07
CA LEU A 507 -9.07 5.30 6.24
C LEU A 507 -8.51 5.83 4.92
N GLN A 508 -9.13 6.82 4.25
CA GLN A 508 -8.53 7.46 3.06
C GLN A 508 -7.16 8.09 3.38
N HIS A 509 -7.04 8.77 4.52
CA HIS A 509 -5.77 9.38 4.94
C HIS A 509 -4.71 8.32 5.27
N LYS A 510 -5.09 7.22 5.94
CA LYS A 510 -4.18 6.12 6.27
C LYS A 510 -3.76 5.34 5.01
N MET A 511 -4.69 5.08 4.08
CA MET A 511 -4.38 4.53 2.75
C MET A 511 -3.39 5.42 2.01
N TRP A 512 -3.54 6.75 2.08
CA TRP A 512 -2.61 7.67 1.40
C TRP A 512 -1.21 7.64 2.02
N SER A 513 -1.11 7.77 3.35
CA SER A 513 0.20 7.80 4.03
C SER A 513 0.96 6.47 3.91
N VAL A 514 0.27 5.31 4.04
CA VAL A 514 0.92 4.02 3.83
C VAL A 514 1.30 3.81 2.36
N ASN A 515 0.47 4.22 1.40
CA ASN A 515 0.80 4.11 -0.03
C ASN A 515 2.02 4.96 -0.41
N GLN A 516 2.21 6.12 0.23
CA GLN A 516 3.40 6.97 0.09
C GLN A 516 4.64 6.35 0.76
N ALA A 517 4.48 5.63 1.87
CA ALA A 517 5.56 5.01 2.64
C ALA A 517 6.04 3.65 2.09
N LEU A 518 5.47 3.13 0.99
CA LEU A 518 5.92 1.89 0.34
C LEU A 518 7.19 2.13 -0.50
N THR A 519 8.31 2.34 0.19
CA THR A 519 9.64 2.62 -0.40
C THR A 519 10.60 1.43 -0.34
N GLU A 520 10.15 0.26 0.10
CA GLU A 520 10.95 -0.97 0.12
C GLU A 520 11.34 -1.43 -1.30
N THR A 521 12.59 -1.86 -1.46
CA THR A 521 13.12 -2.35 -2.73
C THR A 521 12.71 -3.79 -3.00
N HIS A 522 12.56 -4.15 -4.27
CA HIS A 522 12.24 -5.52 -4.68
C HIS A 522 12.99 -5.90 -5.97
N PRO A 523 13.51 -7.14 -6.14
CA PRO A 523 14.35 -7.50 -7.29
C PRO A 523 13.69 -7.27 -8.66
N TYR A 524 12.36 -7.41 -8.74
CA TYR A 524 11.58 -7.20 -9.96
C TYR A 524 10.88 -5.82 -10.02
N GLU A 525 11.28 -4.85 -9.19
CA GLU A 525 10.83 -3.47 -9.31
C GLU A 525 11.23 -2.89 -10.70
N SER A 526 10.39 -2.04 -11.28
CA SER A 526 10.70 -1.39 -12.55
C SER A 526 10.17 0.03 -12.63
N ARG A 527 11.01 0.94 -13.12
CA ARG A 527 10.68 2.38 -13.26
C ARG A 527 9.94 2.69 -14.58
N PRO A 528 9.13 3.76 -14.63
CA PRO A 528 8.29 4.07 -15.79
C PRO A 528 9.01 4.08 -17.14
N SER A 529 10.24 4.61 -17.19
CA SER A 529 11.08 4.64 -18.39
C SER A 529 11.31 3.28 -19.05
N ALA A 530 11.27 2.18 -18.29
CA ALA A 530 11.47 0.82 -18.77
C ALA A 530 10.22 0.23 -19.47
N TRP A 531 9.02 0.73 -19.18
CA TRP A 531 7.78 0.05 -19.57
C TRP A 531 7.43 0.16 -21.07
N PRO A 532 7.48 1.32 -21.74
CA PRO A 532 7.06 1.42 -23.15
C PRO A 532 7.96 0.67 -24.13
N VAL A 533 9.22 0.43 -23.72
CA VAL A 533 10.25 -0.30 -24.47
C VAL A 533 10.37 -1.76 -24.04
N LEU A 534 9.68 -2.18 -22.97
CA LEU A 534 9.71 -3.53 -22.40
C LEU A 534 11.14 -3.97 -22.03
N LEU A 535 11.85 -3.17 -21.20
CA LEU A 535 13.21 -3.54 -20.76
C LEU A 535 13.22 -4.70 -19.75
N SER A 536 12.22 -4.82 -18.89
CA SER A 536 12.13 -5.89 -17.90
C SER A 536 10.70 -6.40 -17.71
N GLY A 537 10.58 -7.61 -17.17
CA GLY A 537 9.33 -8.22 -16.71
C GLY A 537 9.36 -8.54 -15.22
N ILE A 538 8.39 -9.30 -14.74
CA ILE A 538 8.26 -9.69 -13.32
C ILE A 538 8.09 -11.20 -13.23
N SER A 539 8.89 -11.88 -12.41
CA SER A 539 8.60 -13.29 -12.09
C SER A 539 7.37 -13.37 -11.20
N PHE A 540 6.40 -14.19 -11.61
CA PHE A 540 5.14 -14.37 -10.90
C PHE A 540 5.11 -15.68 -10.11
N TRP A 541 5.69 -16.74 -10.66
CA TRP A 541 5.82 -18.03 -9.98
C TRP A 541 6.94 -18.84 -10.63
N THR A 542 7.66 -19.60 -9.82
CA THR A 542 8.72 -20.51 -10.25
C THR A 542 8.41 -21.89 -9.64
N GLY A 543 8.22 -22.90 -10.48
CA GLY A 543 8.13 -24.29 -10.06
C GLY A 543 9.33 -25.12 -10.55
N PRO A 544 9.33 -26.44 -10.31
CA PRO A 544 10.46 -27.31 -10.63
C PRO A 544 10.82 -27.35 -12.13
N HIS A 545 9.81 -27.44 -13.01
CA HIS A 545 10.00 -27.57 -14.47
C HIS A 545 9.29 -26.48 -15.30
N SER A 546 8.88 -25.37 -14.66
CA SER A 546 8.11 -24.31 -15.31
C SER A 546 8.13 -23.00 -14.51
N GLN A 547 7.80 -21.89 -15.18
CA GLN A 547 7.70 -20.56 -14.55
C GLN A 547 6.59 -19.75 -15.21
N ILE A 548 5.92 -18.90 -14.42
CA ILE A 548 5.05 -17.83 -14.93
C ILE A 548 5.81 -16.53 -14.80
N PHE A 549 5.98 -15.84 -15.92
CA PHE A 549 6.70 -14.57 -16.00
C PHE A 549 5.85 -13.54 -16.75
N LEU A 550 5.61 -12.38 -16.13
CA LEU A 550 4.90 -11.28 -16.76
C LEU A 550 5.85 -10.56 -17.71
N LEU A 551 5.79 -10.96 -18.98
CA LEU A 551 6.38 -10.27 -20.12
C LEU A 551 5.28 -9.79 -21.06
N GLY A 552 5.37 -8.54 -21.51
CA GLY A 552 4.54 -8.01 -22.59
C GLY A 552 4.84 -8.68 -23.93
N HIS A 553 3.92 -8.62 -24.87
CA HIS A 553 4.12 -9.08 -26.24
C HIS A 553 4.95 -8.04 -27.00
N PRO A 554 6.25 -8.27 -27.30
CA PRO A 554 7.19 -7.21 -27.71
C PRO A 554 6.74 -6.46 -28.97
N LEU A 555 6.22 -7.17 -29.97
CA LEU A 555 5.68 -6.56 -31.19
C LEU A 555 4.51 -5.59 -30.94
N VAL A 556 3.62 -5.90 -29.99
CA VAL A 556 2.45 -5.06 -29.66
C VAL A 556 2.90 -3.87 -28.82
N TYR A 557 3.77 -4.09 -27.83
CA TYR A 557 4.42 -3.02 -27.07
C TYR A 557 5.12 -2.02 -28.00
N TRP A 558 6.07 -2.46 -28.82
CA TRP A 558 6.88 -1.55 -29.63
C TRP A 558 6.09 -0.84 -30.72
N ILE A 559 5.18 -1.52 -31.44
CA ILE A 559 4.36 -0.86 -32.47
C ILE A 559 3.36 0.11 -31.83
N SER A 560 2.79 -0.22 -30.66
CA SER A 560 1.84 0.67 -29.98
C SER A 560 2.51 1.90 -29.36
N THR A 561 3.64 1.73 -28.69
CA THR A 561 4.52 2.82 -28.23
C THR A 561 4.94 3.71 -29.41
N LEU A 562 5.43 3.12 -30.50
CA LEU A 562 5.79 3.87 -31.72
C LEU A 562 4.60 4.64 -32.30
N ALA A 563 3.39 4.07 -32.29
CA ALA A 563 2.19 4.75 -32.78
C ALA A 563 1.82 5.99 -31.94
N VAL A 564 1.98 5.93 -30.61
CA VAL A 564 1.76 7.08 -29.71
C VAL A 564 2.78 8.19 -30.02
N PHE A 565 4.07 7.88 -30.04
CA PHE A 565 5.11 8.89 -30.33
C PHE A 565 5.00 9.45 -31.76
N ASN A 566 4.69 8.63 -32.76
CA ASN A 566 4.45 9.07 -34.13
C ASN A 566 3.25 10.02 -34.21
N PHE A 567 2.15 9.73 -33.51
CA PHE A 567 1.01 10.65 -33.41
C PHE A 567 1.43 12.00 -32.80
N LEU A 568 2.22 12.02 -31.72
CA LEU A 568 2.69 13.27 -31.10
C LEU A 568 3.57 14.10 -32.06
N ILE A 569 4.50 13.45 -32.77
CA ILE A 569 5.36 14.09 -33.78
C ILE A 569 4.52 14.68 -34.92
N LEU A 570 3.56 13.92 -35.46
CA LEU A 570 2.66 14.40 -36.52
C LEU A 570 1.76 15.54 -36.03
N ALA A 571 1.19 15.44 -34.83
CA ALA A 571 0.36 16.49 -34.24
C ALA A 571 1.15 17.80 -34.05
N ALA A 572 2.40 17.73 -33.56
CA ALA A 572 3.29 18.88 -33.44
C ALA A 572 3.64 19.47 -34.82
N PHE A 573 4.06 18.64 -35.78
CA PHE A 573 4.39 19.06 -37.13
C PHE A 573 3.23 19.75 -37.84
N PHE A 574 2.02 19.17 -37.80
CA PHE A 574 0.85 19.77 -38.42
C PHE A 574 0.37 21.03 -37.66
N SER A 575 0.50 21.09 -36.33
CA SER A 575 0.21 22.31 -35.56
C SER A 575 1.14 23.48 -35.93
N LEU A 576 2.42 23.20 -36.19
CA LEU A 576 3.38 24.18 -36.70
C LEU A 576 3.02 24.64 -38.12
N ARG A 577 2.56 23.73 -38.98
CA ARG A 577 2.10 24.04 -40.34
C ARG A 577 0.84 24.90 -40.35
N ASP A 578 -0.13 24.60 -39.49
CA ASP A 578 -1.33 25.42 -39.31
C ASP A 578 -0.97 26.84 -38.83
N LYS A 579 -0.08 26.97 -37.84
CA LYS A 579 0.45 28.28 -37.40
C LYS A 579 1.18 29.03 -38.51
N ARG A 580 1.80 28.33 -39.46
CA ARG A 580 2.48 28.92 -40.64
C ARG A 580 1.52 29.16 -41.82
N GLY A 581 0.22 28.94 -41.66
CA GLY A 581 -0.81 29.27 -42.64
C GLY A 581 -1.11 28.17 -43.67
N PHE A 582 -0.48 26.99 -43.58
CA PHE A 582 -0.90 25.83 -44.36
C PHE A 582 -2.25 25.30 -43.85
N ARG A 583 -3.04 24.67 -44.71
CA ARG A 583 -4.39 24.15 -44.37
C ARG A 583 -4.56 22.71 -44.83
N ASP A 584 -3.73 21.82 -44.29
CA ASP A 584 -3.67 20.40 -44.68
C ASP A 584 -4.85 19.60 -44.09
N GLN A 585 -6.06 19.79 -44.61
CA GLN A 585 -7.28 19.22 -44.03
C GLN A 585 -7.58 17.75 -44.44
N PHE A 586 -6.91 17.23 -45.48
CA PHE A 586 -7.12 15.89 -46.05
C PHE A 586 -8.61 15.53 -46.28
N GLY A 587 -9.42 16.48 -46.76
CA GLY A 587 -10.86 16.28 -46.97
C GLY A 587 -11.67 16.17 -45.68
N GLY A 588 -11.21 16.79 -44.58
CA GLY A 588 -11.81 16.72 -43.24
C GLY A 588 -11.39 15.49 -42.43
N LEU A 589 -10.59 14.59 -43.01
CA LEU A 589 -10.15 13.37 -42.33
C LEU A 589 -9.11 13.65 -41.24
N ARG A 590 -8.33 14.73 -41.38
CA ARG A 590 -7.26 15.06 -40.42
C ARG A 590 -7.82 15.23 -39.01
N THR A 591 -8.76 16.15 -38.83
CA THR A 591 -9.42 16.44 -37.55
C THR A 591 -10.14 15.22 -36.96
N TYR A 592 -10.64 14.32 -37.82
CA TYR A 592 -11.25 13.07 -37.39
C TYR A 592 -10.22 12.10 -36.77
N TYR A 593 -9.10 11.83 -37.45
CA TYR A 593 -8.04 10.97 -36.91
C TYR A 593 -7.32 11.61 -35.72
N GLU A 594 -7.06 12.93 -35.76
CA GLU A 594 -6.46 13.68 -34.65
C GLU A 594 -7.33 13.69 -33.39
N ALA A 595 -8.66 13.76 -33.53
CA ALA A 595 -9.56 13.71 -32.39
C ALA A 595 -9.57 12.33 -31.71
N SER A 596 -9.60 11.25 -32.50
CA SER A 596 -9.58 9.87 -31.97
C SER A 596 -8.22 9.49 -31.39
N ALA A 597 -7.14 9.65 -32.16
CA ALA A 597 -5.78 9.35 -31.69
C ALA A 597 -5.36 10.28 -30.54
N GLY A 598 -5.74 11.56 -30.58
CA GLY A 598 -5.44 12.50 -29.51
C GLY A 598 -6.19 12.21 -28.21
N PHE A 599 -7.38 11.63 -28.26
CA PHE A 599 -8.08 11.17 -27.05
C PHE A 599 -7.37 9.94 -26.44
N PHE A 600 -7.02 8.94 -27.24
CA PHE A 600 -6.31 7.74 -26.75
C PHE A 600 -4.87 8.03 -26.32
N ALA A 601 -4.13 8.90 -27.02
CA ALA A 601 -2.78 9.31 -26.62
C ALA A 601 -2.79 10.18 -25.34
N ALA A 602 -3.81 11.02 -25.15
CA ALA A 602 -4.00 11.72 -23.87
C ALA A 602 -4.35 10.73 -22.74
N ALA A 603 -5.18 9.74 -23.02
CA ALA A 603 -5.49 8.68 -22.05
C ALA A 603 -4.25 7.87 -21.66
N TRP A 604 -3.42 7.48 -22.63
CA TRP A 604 -2.10 6.86 -22.39
C TRP A 604 -1.24 7.74 -21.50
N ALA A 605 -1.08 9.02 -21.82
CA ALA A 605 -0.28 9.95 -21.04
C ALA A 605 -0.79 10.10 -19.60
N MET A 606 -2.10 10.17 -19.38
CA MET A 606 -2.69 10.21 -18.05
C MET A 606 -2.47 8.93 -17.24
N HIS A 607 -2.34 7.76 -17.88
CA HIS A 607 -2.05 6.48 -17.20
C HIS A 607 -0.56 6.13 -17.18
N TYR A 608 0.32 7.02 -17.63
CA TYR A 608 1.76 6.77 -17.73
C TYR A 608 2.59 7.84 -17.01
N LEU A 609 2.37 9.12 -17.34
CA LEU A 609 3.16 10.23 -16.80
C LEU A 609 3.07 10.40 -15.27
N PRO A 610 1.92 10.19 -14.58
CA PRO A 610 1.86 10.33 -13.13
C PRO A 610 2.83 9.43 -12.37
N PHE A 611 3.17 8.25 -12.91
CA PHE A 611 4.09 7.33 -12.25
C PHE A 611 5.54 7.84 -12.17
N TYR A 612 5.93 8.84 -12.96
CA TYR A 612 7.23 9.52 -12.81
C TYR A 612 7.30 10.41 -11.55
N PHE A 613 6.16 10.78 -10.97
CA PHE A 613 6.06 11.60 -9.77
C PHE A 613 5.70 10.78 -8.52
N MET A 614 5.87 9.46 -8.59
CA MET A 614 5.56 8.52 -7.50
C MET A 614 6.85 7.91 -6.95
N GLU A 615 7.31 8.45 -5.83
CA GLU A 615 8.49 8.01 -5.07
C GLU A 615 8.20 6.75 -4.22
N ARG A 616 7.54 5.76 -4.82
CA ARG A 616 7.24 4.46 -4.22
C ARG A 616 7.75 3.31 -5.10
N GLN A 617 7.65 2.09 -4.60
CA GLN A 617 7.85 0.86 -5.33
C GLN A 617 6.85 0.72 -6.49
N LEU A 618 7.35 0.37 -7.69
CA LEU A 618 6.57 0.29 -8.92
C LEU A 618 6.91 -0.95 -9.76
N PHE A 619 5.94 -1.38 -10.57
CA PHE A 619 5.98 -2.65 -11.30
C PHE A 619 5.39 -2.49 -12.70
N SER A 620 5.90 -3.24 -13.69
CA SER A 620 5.46 -3.14 -15.10
C SER A 620 3.96 -3.43 -15.31
N HIS A 621 3.29 -4.14 -14.39
CA HIS A 621 1.84 -4.32 -14.41
C HIS A 621 1.07 -2.98 -14.33
N HIS A 622 1.65 -1.93 -13.72
CA HIS A 622 1.08 -0.58 -13.68
C HIS A 622 0.92 0.07 -15.06
N TYR A 623 1.70 -0.38 -16.05
CA TYR A 623 1.60 0.10 -17.43
C TYR A 623 0.42 -0.50 -18.20
N MET A 624 -0.21 -1.58 -17.73
CA MET A 624 -1.24 -2.31 -18.50
C MET A 624 -2.46 -1.45 -18.91
N PRO A 625 -2.99 -0.53 -18.06
CA PRO A 625 -4.02 0.41 -18.50
C PRO A 625 -3.53 1.41 -19.56
N ALA A 626 -2.27 1.85 -19.49
CA ALA A 626 -1.68 2.71 -20.51
C ALA A 626 -1.49 1.96 -21.84
N LEU A 627 -0.94 0.73 -21.80
CA LEU A 627 -0.78 -0.16 -22.95
C LEU A 627 -2.10 -0.33 -23.72
N TYR A 628 -3.22 -0.53 -23.02
CA TYR A 628 -4.55 -0.58 -23.64
C TYR A 628 -4.83 0.66 -24.51
N PHE A 629 -4.57 1.87 -24.00
CA PHE A 629 -4.70 3.11 -24.77
C PHE A 629 -3.66 3.27 -25.88
N ALA A 630 -2.44 2.75 -25.71
CA ALA A 630 -1.44 2.69 -26.79
C ALA A 630 -1.94 1.80 -27.95
N VAL A 631 -2.50 0.63 -27.66
CA VAL A 631 -3.07 -0.29 -28.67
C VAL A 631 -4.28 0.32 -29.38
N LEU A 632 -5.14 1.07 -28.68
CA LEU A 632 -6.21 1.83 -29.32
C LEU A 632 -5.66 2.93 -30.25
N THR A 633 -4.59 3.62 -29.83
CA THR A 633 -3.89 4.64 -30.66
C THR A 633 -3.27 4.00 -31.91
N MET A 634 -2.62 2.84 -31.74
CA MET A 634 -2.07 2.01 -32.83
C MET A 634 -3.12 1.65 -33.87
N ALA A 635 -4.30 1.18 -33.42
CA ALA A 635 -5.39 0.82 -34.31
C ALA A 635 -5.88 2.02 -35.15
N VAL A 636 -5.98 3.21 -34.54
CA VAL A 636 -6.34 4.46 -35.25
C VAL A 636 -5.26 4.85 -36.26
N GLY A 637 -3.97 4.72 -35.92
CA GLY A 637 -2.84 4.96 -36.83
C GLY A 637 -2.82 4.00 -38.02
N LEU A 638 -3.00 2.70 -37.76
CA LEU A 638 -3.10 1.68 -38.80
C LEU A 638 -4.33 1.88 -39.70
N ASP A 639 -5.46 2.33 -39.15
CA ASP A 639 -6.64 2.70 -39.94
C ASP A 639 -6.33 3.85 -40.91
N MET A 640 -5.62 4.88 -40.44
CA MET A 640 -5.21 6.03 -41.25
C MET A 640 -4.25 5.63 -42.39
N ILE A 641 -3.21 4.84 -42.09
CA ILE A 641 -2.19 4.40 -43.05
C ILE A 641 -2.81 3.47 -44.10
N THR A 642 -3.52 2.42 -43.66
CA THR A 642 -4.08 1.39 -44.57
C THR A 642 -5.23 1.91 -45.43
N ARG A 643 -5.83 3.07 -45.10
CA ARG A 643 -6.94 3.67 -45.86
C ARG A 643 -6.61 3.94 -47.33
N ARG A 644 -5.37 4.33 -47.66
CA ARG A 644 -4.94 4.54 -49.06
C ARG A 644 -4.58 3.25 -49.78
N LEU A 645 -4.24 2.20 -49.04
CA LEU A 645 -3.75 0.91 -49.55
C LEU A 645 -4.91 -0.06 -49.84
N THR A 646 -5.97 0.37 -50.53
CA THR A 646 -7.25 -0.36 -50.61
C THR A 646 -7.15 -1.84 -51.03
N ARG A 647 -6.20 -2.19 -51.92
CA ARG A 647 -5.93 -3.58 -52.33
C ARG A 647 -5.05 -4.35 -51.33
N ALA A 648 -3.99 -3.72 -50.82
CA ALA A 648 -3.02 -4.34 -49.90
C ALA A 648 -3.47 -4.33 -48.44
N ARG A 649 -4.54 -3.59 -48.09
CA ARG A 649 -5.05 -3.42 -46.73
C ARG A 649 -5.30 -4.76 -46.02
N PHE A 650 -5.96 -5.69 -46.68
CA PHE A 650 -6.26 -7.01 -46.11
C PHE A 650 -4.98 -7.86 -45.95
N LEU A 651 -4.02 -7.74 -46.87
CA LEU A 651 -2.72 -8.41 -46.76
C LEU A 651 -1.91 -7.88 -45.57
N VAL A 652 -1.80 -6.56 -45.41
CA VAL A 652 -1.13 -5.92 -44.26
C VAL A 652 -1.80 -6.35 -42.95
N GLY A 653 -3.14 -6.36 -42.91
CA GLY A 653 -3.89 -6.85 -41.75
C GLY A 653 -3.62 -8.31 -41.43
N ALA A 654 -3.64 -9.19 -42.44
CA ALA A 654 -3.36 -10.61 -42.27
C ALA A 654 -1.92 -10.88 -41.79
N VAL A 655 -0.92 -10.19 -42.36
CA VAL A 655 0.49 -10.30 -41.94
C VAL A 655 0.66 -9.86 -40.49
N LEU A 656 0.04 -8.75 -40.07
CA LEU A 656 0.09 -8.31 -38.67
C LEU A 656 -0.59 -9.31 -37.72
N ILE A 657 -1.74 -9.88 -38.11
CA ILE A 657 -2.43 -10.90 -37.30
C ILE A 657 -1.57 -12.17 -37.16
N VAL A 658 -0.95 -12.64 -38.24
CA VAL A 658 -0.05 -13.80 -38.21
C VAL A 658 1.19 -13.52 -37.35
N ALA A 659 1.77 -12.33 -37.45
CA ALA A 659 2.92 -11.94 -36.62
C ALA A 659 2.57 -11.86 -35.13
N ILE A 660 1.39 -11.34 -34.77
CA ILE A 660 0.88 -11.35 -33.39
C ILE A 660 0.67 -12.79 -32.91
N LEU A 661 0.00 -13.64 -33.69
CA LEU A 661 -0.22 -15.04 -33.31
C LEU A 661 1.08 -15.84 -33.13
N TYR A 662 2.08 -15.59 -33.98
CA TYR A 662 3.40 -16.21 -33.90
C TYR A 662 4.14 -15.80 -32.62
N VAL A 663 4.28 -14.49 -32.37
CA VAL A 663 4.97 -13.99 -31.18
C VAL A 663 4.25 -14.37 -29.88
N TYR A 664 2.92 -14.33 -29.87
CA TYR A 664 2.12 -14.89 -28.77
C TYR A 664 2.44 -16.37 -28.51
N SER A 665 2.55 -17.19 -29.57
CA SER A 665 2.85 -18.62 -29.42
C SER A 665 4.25 -18.86 -28.86
N LEU A 666 5.24 -18.05 -29.27
CA LEU A 666 6.62 -18.10 -28.77
C LEU A 666 6.70 -17.86 -27.26
N TYR A 667 6.04 -16.81 -26.75
CA TYR A 667 6.03 -16.48 -25.31
C TYR A 667 4.88 -17.13 -24.52
N SER A 668 4.12 -18.03 -25.15
CA SER A 668 3.02 -18.73 -24.46
C SER A 668 3.49 -19.60 -23.28
N PRO A 669 4.68 -20.23 -23.27
CA PRO A 669 5.14 -20.99 -22.10
C PRO A 669 5.25 -20.16 -20.83
N LEU A 670 5.88 -18.97 -20.89
CA LEU A 670 5.96 -18.01 -19.78
C LEU A 670 4.59 -17.47 -19.33
N THR A 671 3.59 -17.50 -20.23
CA THR A 671 2.25 -16.95 -19.97
C THR A 671 1.36 -17.92 -19.18
N TYR A 672 1.50 -19.23 -19.44
CA TYR A 672 0.66 -20.28 -18.84
C TYR A 672 1.41 -21.15 -17.83
N GLY A 673 2.73 -21.03 -17.73
CA GLY A 673 3.55 -21.94 -16.92
C GLY A 673 3.66 -23.34 -17.55
N SER A 674 3.66 -23.43 -18.89
CA SER A 674 3.86 -24.73 -19.58
C SER A 674 5.36 -25.02 -19.80
N PRO A 675 5.76 -26.29 -19.94
CA PRO A 675 7.14 -26.66 -20.27
C PRO A 675 7.65 -25.97 -21.54
N TRP A 676 8.95 -25.69 -21.61
CA TRP A 676 9.61 -25.04 -22.72
C TRP A 676 10.96 -25.70 -23.00
N GLU A 677 11.28 -25.98 -24.26
CA GLU A 677 12.60 -26.51 -24.63
C GLU A 677 13.70 -25.46 -24.41
N LEU A 678 14.82 -25.86 -23.77
CA LEU A 678 15.90 -24.97 -23.33
C LEU A 678 16.40 -24.05 -24.44
N GLU A 679 16.82 -24.62 -25.58
CA GLU A 679 17.31 -23.90 -26.76
C GLU A 679 16.31 -22.83 -27.22
N LYS A 680 15.02 -23.15 -27.26
CA LYS A 680 13.95 -22.21 -27.67
C LYS A 680 13.64 -21.14 -26.62
N CYS A 681 13.89 -21.42 -25.34
CA CYS A 681 13.76 -20.43 -24.28
C CYS A 681 14.89 -19.39 -24.35
N GLU A 682 16.11 -19.85 -24.62
CA GLU A 682 17.29 -18.99 -24.80
C GLU A 682 17.20 -18.17 -26.09
N GLU A 683 16.85 -18.79 -27.23
CA GLU A 683 16.61 -18.08 -28.50
C GLU A 683 15.50 -17.00 -28.40
N ALA A 684 14.52 -17.19 -27.50
CA ALA A 684 13.44 -16.23 -27.30
C ALA A 684 13.85 -15.00 -26.46
N ARG A 685 15.05 -14.98 -25.87
CA ARG A 685 15.56 -13.83 -25.11
C ARG A 685 16.06 -12.73 -26.05
N MET A 686 15.16 -11.86 -26.50
CA MET A 686 15.50 -10.78 -27.45
C MET A 686 16.31 -9.62 -26.86
N LEU A 687 16.36 -9.48 -25.53
CA LEU A 687 17.10 -8.43 -24.82
C LEU A 687 17.89 -9.04 -23.66
N ASP A 688 19.12 -8.59 -23.44
CA ASP A 688 19.97 -9.06 -22.34
C ASP A 688 19.36 -8.78 -20.96
N THR A 689 18.53 -7.74 -20.86
CA THR A 689 17.79 -7.36 -19.64
C THR A 689 16.59 -8.26 -19.33
N TRP A 690 16.23 -9.19 -20.22
CA TRP A 690 15.18 -10.18 -19.98
C TRP A 690 15.74 -11.41 -19.26
N ILE A 691 15.72 -11.35 -17.93
CA ILE A 691 16.27 -12.41 -17.08
C ILE A 691 15.12 -13.30 -16.58
N TRP A 692 14.99 -14.47 -17.21
CA TRP A 692 14.18 -15.60 -16.74
C TRP A 692 15.03 -16.87 -16.82
N GLY A 693 14.82 -17.85 -15.94
CA GLY A 693 15.70 -19.02 -15.85
C GLY A 693 15.28 -20.10 -16.84
N CYS A 694 15.93 -20.19 -18.00
CA CYS A 694 15.62 -21.21 -19.01
C CYS A 694 16.02 -22.62 -18.60
N GLU A 695 17.13 -22.76 -17.86
CA GLU A 695 17.62 -24.01 -17.24
C GLU A 695 16.51 -24.78 -16.51
N ARG A 696 15.60 -24.06 -15.84
CA ARG A 696 14.48 -24.63 -15.07
C ARG A 696 13.45 -25.38 -15.91
N HIS A 697 13.50 -25.32 -17.23
CA HIS A 697 12.59 -26.13 -18.06
C HIS A 697 13.19 -27.48 -18.49
N VAL A 698 14.43 -27.78 -18.10
CA VAL A 698 15.06 -29.09 -18.32
C VAL A 698 14.53 -30.08 -17.27
N SER A 699 14.23 -31.30 -17.71
CA SER A 699 14.04 -32.46 -16.83
C SER A 699 15.38 -33.17 -16.61
N GLU A 700 15.70 -33.55 -15.38
CA GLU A 700 16.90 -34.34 -15.02
C GLU A 700 16.82 -35.82 -15.51
N GLU A 701 16.64 -36.04 -16.81
CA GLU A 701 16.65 -37.38 -17.42
C GLU A 701 17.42 -37.41 -18.77
N THR A 702 18.70 -37.03 -18.74
CA THR A 702 19.69 -37.51 -19.74
C THR A 702 21.06 -37.72 -19.11
N PRO A 703 21.44 -38.95 -18.74
CA PRO A 703 22.83 -39.30 -18.49
C PRO A 703 23.54 -39.51 -19.84
N SER A 704 24.15 -38.46 -20.39
CA SER A 704 24.98 -38.55 -21.59
C SER A 704 26.38 -38.00 -21.35
N ALA A 705 27.28 -38.91 -20.98
CA ALA A 705 28.73 -38.87 -21.19
C ALA A 705 29.38 -37.48 -21.29
N VAL A 706 29.87 -36.98 -20.16
CA VAL A 706 31.07 -36.14 -20.17
C VAL A 706 32.26 -37.09 -20.20
N GLU A 707 32.95 -37.18 -21.35
CA GLU A 707 34.27 -37.80 -21.42
C GLU A 707 35.26 -36.92 -20.64
N GLU A 708 36.15 -37.55 -19.87
CA GLU A 708 37.27 -36.89 -19.22
C GLU A 708 38.20 -36.25 -20.27
N ALA A 709 38.44 -34.96 -20.14
CA ALA A 709 39.52 -34.25 -20.81
C ALA A 709 40.10 -33.22 -19.84
N GLU A 710 41.15 -33.63 -19.14
CA GLU A 710 42.10 -32.71 -18.52
C GLU A 710 42.76 -31.85 -19.62
N ASP A 711 42.94 -30.54 -19.39
CA ASP A 711 44.18 -29.80 -19.68
C ASP A 711 44.05 -28.30 -19.29
N GLU A 712 44.70 -27.98 -18.18
CA GLU A 712 45.49 -26.76 -17.84
C GLU A 712 45.00 -25.33 -18.17
N ASP A 713 44.88 -24.55 -17.08
CA ASP A 713 45.38 -23.18 -16.84
C ASP A 713 44.95 -21.98 -17.73
N ASP A 714 44.21 -21.04 -17.15
CA ASP A 714 44.79 -19.85 -16.46
C ASP A 714 43.73 -18.72 -16.28
N TRP A 715 43.32 -18.45 -15.03
CA TRP A 715 43.20 -17.10 -14.39
C TRP A 715 42.36 -17.13 -13.11
N ASP A 716 43.03 -17.04 -11.96
CA ASP A 716 42.42 -16.78 -10.65
C ASP A 716 41.87 -15.35 -10.52
N GLY A 717 40.81 -15.16 -9.72
CA GLY A 717 40.10 -13.87 -9.68
C GLY A 717 39.06 -13.61 -8.57
N VAL A 718 39.23 -14.22 -7.39
CA VAL A 718 38.52 -13.86 -6.13
C VAL A 718 36.99 -14.04 -6.09
N LEU A 719 36.57 -15.18 -5.55
CA LEU A 719 35.42 -15.28 -4.65
C LEU A 719 35.88 -16.02 -3.39
N GLU A 720 35.94 -15.33 -2.26
CA GLU A 720 36.02 -15.98 -0.94
C GLU A 720 34.75 -15.67 -0.16
N THR A 721 34.02 -16.74 0.16
CA THR A 721 32.87 -16.75 1.06
C THR A 721 33.35 -17.11 2.46
N ALA A 722 32.81 -16.42 3.47
CA ALA A 722 32.87 -16.83 4.87
C ALA A 722 31.49 -16.62 5.51
N SER A 723 31.01 -17.45 6.43
CA SER A 723 31.37 -18.84 6.75
C SER A 723 30.22 -19.40 7.59
N VAL A 724 29.85 -20.66 7.38
CA VAL A 724 29.08 -21.45 8.36
C VAL A 724 30.08 -22.45 8.94
N GLU A 725 30.12 -22.57 10.26
CA GLU A 725 30.85 -23.65 10.94
C GLU A 725 29.81 -24.60 11.58
N ASP A 726 30.08 -25.90 11.45
CA ASP A 726 29.20 -27.03 11.72
C ASP A 726 29.59 -27.76 13.05
N GLU A 727 29.23 -29.05 13.16
CA GLU A 727 29.68 -30.11 14.10
C GLU A 727 28.96 -30.20 15.47
N GLU A 728 28.74 -31.36 16.11
CA GLU A 728 28.74 -32.83 15.80
C GLU A 728 27.93 -33.50 16.96
N ASP A 729 27.36 -34.72 16.95
CA ASP A 729 27.00 -35.77 15.99
C ASP A 729 25.91 -36.67 16.66
N TRP A 730 25.45 -37.79 16.07
CA TRP A 730 25.52 -39.16 16.64
C TRP A 730 24.85 -40.23 15.73
N GLU A 731 25.43 -41.44 15.76
CA GLU A 731 25.32 -42.49 14.73
C GLU A 731 24.03 -43.37 14.67
N GLU A 732 23.90 -44.02 13.50
CA GLU A 732 23.13 -45.22 13.10
C GLU A 732 22.17 -45.98 14.06
N GLY A 733 20.98 -46.33 13.53
CA GLY A 733 20.22 -47.49 14.02
C GLY A 733 18.79 -47.67 13.47
N THR A 734 18.57 -48.70 12.65
CA THR A 734 17.23 -49.28 12.36
C THR A 734 17.30 -50.80 12.67
N PRO A 735 16.19 -51.59 12.77
CA PRO A 735 14.78 -51.32 12.38
C PRO A 735 13.70 -51.87 13.37
N THR A 736 12.47 -52.04 12.85
CA THR A 736 11.35 -52.96 13.24
C THR A 736 10.18 -52.50 14.12
N GLU A 737 9.00 -52.49 13.46
CA GLU A 737 7.71 -53.15 13.79
C GLU A 737 6.81 -52.74 14.99
N GLU A 738 5.54 -52.51 14.62
CA GLU A 738 4.28 -52.94 15.25
C GLU A 738 3.53 -52.11 16.34
N GLU A 739 2.21 -52.01 16.08
CA GLU A 739 1.01 -51.85 16.95
C GLU A 739 0.68 -50.54 17.74
N ASP A 740 -0.42 -49.92 17.29
CA ASP A 740 -1.44 -49.11 18.01
C ASP A 740 -2.32 -50.07 18.90
N PRO A 741 -3.16 -49.68 19.90
CA PRO A 741 -3.55 -48.34 20.41
C PRO A 741 -3.71 -48.15 21.95
N SER A 742 -4.07 -46.91 22.34
CA SER A 742 -5.05 -46.53 23.41
C SER A 742 -4.67 -46.38 24.90
N ALA A 743 -5.51 -45.56 25.58
CA ALA A 743 -5.85 -45.52 27.02
C ALA A 743 -5.16 -44.51 27.99
N THR A 744 -5.73 -43.30 28.06
CA THR A 744 -6.38 -42.67 29.25
C THR A 744 -5.83 -42.81 30.70
N LEU A 745 -5.80 -41.65 31.41
CA LEU A 745 -5.91 -41.44 32.88
C LEU A 745 -4.66 -41.83 33.71
N ASP A 746 -4.30 -41.22 34.84
CA ASP A 746 -4.95 -40.23 35.74
C ASP A 746 -3.88 -39.25 36.35
N ASP A 747 -4.33 -38.33 37.21
CA ASP A 747 -3.54 -37.35 38.00
C ASP A 747 -2.44 -37.95 38.92
N ASP A 748 -1.43 -37.14 39.27
CA ASP A 748 -0.87 -37.08 40.64
C ASP A 748 -0.06 -35.76 40.85
N GLU A 749 -0.20 -35.16 42.04
CA GLU A 749 0.55 -33.98 42.50
C GLU A 749 1.87 -34.39 43.20
N GLU A 750 3.01 -33.69 43.00
CA GLU A 750 3.88 -33.28 44.12
C GLU A 750 5.08 -32.37 43.77
N SER A 751 5.32 -31.40 44.67
CA SER A 751 6.59 -30.75 45.05
C SER A 751 7.37 -29.81 44.10
N ASP A 752 7.55 -28.57 44.57
CA ASP A 752 8.58 -27.62 44.14
C ASP A 752 9.99 -28.01 44.64
N GLU A 753 11.03 -27.77 43.83
CA GLU A 753 12.31 -27.20 44.28
C GLU A 753 13.08 -26.60 43.07
N PRO A 754 13.82 -25.47 43.22
CA PRO A 754 14.36 -24.72 42.09
C PRO A 754 15.77 -25.17 41.67
N THR A 755 16.01 -25.31 40.37
CA THR A 755 17.33 -25.57 39.80
C THR A 755 18.20 -24.31 39.72
N GLU A 756 19.46 -24.42 40.15
CA GLU A 756 20.45 -23.33 40.13
C GLU A 756 20.91 -22.97 38.71
N VAL A 757 21.28 -21.70 38.50
CA VAL A 757 21.83 -21.16 37.25
C VAL A 757 23.36 -21.31 37.24
N PRO A 758 24.00 -21.75 36.15
CA PRO A 758 25.46 -21.90 36.10
C PRO A 758 26.18 -20.54 36.06
N VAL A 759 27.28 -20.46 36.82
CA VAL A 759 28.21 -19.33 36.85
C VAL A 759 29.25 -19.50 35.73
N TYR A 760 29.54 -18.43 35.00
CA TYR A 760 30.66 -18.37 34.05
C TYR A 760 31.84 -17.61 34.68
N GLU A 761 33.05 -18.16 34.55
CA GLU A 761 34.30 -17.53 35.02
C GLU A 761 34.88 -16.57 33.97
N GLU A 762 35.40 -15.42 34.41
CA GLU A 762 36.20 -14.51 33.57
C GLU A 762 37.66 -15.01 33.44
N PRO A 763 38.26 -15.01 32.23
CA PRO A 763 39.69 -15.29 32.08
C PRO A 763 40.56 -14.04 32.34
N GLU A 764 41.54 -14.18 33.25
CA GLU A 764 42.44 -13.11 33.68
C GLU A 764 43.40 -12.59 32.58
N SER A 765 43.77 -11.31 32.71
CA SER A 765 44.75 -10.63 31.87
C SER A 765 46.19 -11.17 32.04
N ASN A 766 46.94 -11.26 30.94
CA ASN A 766 48.41 -11.34 30.98
C ASN A 766 49.05 -10.21 30.16
N ILE A 767 49.84 -9.39 30.84
CA ILE A 767 50.69 -8.33 30.28
C ILE A 767 52.13 -8.87 30.19
N VAL A 768 52.93 -8.45 29.18
CA VAL A 768 54.35 -8.02 29.31
C VAL A 768 55.02 -7.71 27.94
N ASN A 769 55.46 -6.46 27.79
CA ASN A 769 56.61 -5.91 27.03
C ASN A 769 56.92 -6.34 25.57
N GLY A 770 56.42 -5.56 24.61
CA GLY A 770 57.17 -4.50 23.89
C GLY A 770 58.50 -4.79 23.15
N THR A 771 58.53 -4.45 21.85
CA THR A 771 59.60 -3.66 21.17
C THR A 771 59.03 -2.93 19.95
N GLU A 772 59.74 -1.89 19.49
CA GLU A 772 59.37 -0.99 18.39
C GLU A 772 59.21 -1.68 17.02
N LEU A 773 58.40 -1.09 16.13
CA LEU A 773 58.86 -0.75 14.79
C LEU A 773 58.12 0.49 14.25
N VAL A 774 58.83 1.28 13.45
CA VAL A 774 58.45 2.62 12.97
C VAL A 774 57.75 2.53 11.61
N ALA A 775 56.71 3.35 11.41
CA ALA A 775 56.29 3.78 10.09
C ALA A 775 55.88 5.26 10.15
N GLY A 776 56.35 6.03 9.17
CA GLY A 776 55.95 7.41 8.94
C GLY A 776 56.05 7.72 7.45
N ASP A 777 55.44 8.85 7.11
CA ASP A 777 55.57 9.65 5.89
C ASP A 777 54.76 9.24 4.63
N ASP A 778 54.03 10.28 4.19
CA ASP A 778 53.60 10.67 2.83
C ASP A 778 52.25 10.17 2.26
N ASP A 779 51.26 11.09 2.31
CA ASP A 779 50.56 11.76 1.18
C ASP A 779 49.88 10.87 0.09
N ASP A 780 48.68 11.16 -0.43
CA ASP A 780 48.12 12.47 -0.84
C ASP A 780 46.56 12.48 -0.89
N ASP A 781 46.02 13.67 -1.19
CA ASP A 781 44.67 14.00 -1.73
C ASP A 781 43.45 14.14 -0.78
N GLU A 782 43.12 15.42 -0.54
CA GLU A 782 41.92 15.97 0.10
C GLU A 782 40.72 16.00 -0.88
N ASP A 783 39.48 15.96 -0.38
CA ASP A 783 38.31 16.42 -1.14
C ASP A 783 37.37 17.28 -0.26
N GLU A 784 37.23 18.56 -0.64
CA GLU A 784 36.68 19.65 0.17
C GLU A 784 35.17 19.87 -0.09
N TRP A 785 34.38 20.10 0.96
CA TRP A 785 32.94 20.41 0.82
C TRP A 785 32.71 21.86 0.34
N PRO A 786 31.86 22.12 -0.67
CA PRO A 786 31.69 23.46 -1.21
C PRO A 786 30.87 24.37 -0.28
N SER A 787 31.50 25.44 0.19
CA SER A 787 30.85 26.52 0.94
C SER A 787 30.06 27.49 0.04
N THR A 788 29.03 28.13 0.60
CA THR A 788 28.11 29.01 -0.12
C THR A 788 28.70 30.39 -0.41
N VAL A 789 28.65 30.86 -1.66
CA VAL A 789 29.15 32.18 -2.09
C VAL A 789 28.02 33.20 -2.23
N TYR A 790 28.04 34.26 -1.39
CA TYR A 790 27.74 35.68 -1.67
C TYR A 790 27.72 36.45 -0.32
N GLY A 791 28.59 37.42 -0.01
CA GLY A 791 29.80 37.88 -0.68
C GLY A 791 30.33 39.22 -0.10
N LYS A 792 31.65 39.31 0.08
CA LYS A 792 32.49 40.50 0.35
C LYS A 792 32.27 41.34 1.63
N ASP A 793 33.31 41.29 2.47
CA ASP A 793 33.73 42.36 3.39
C ASP A 793 34.69 43.34 2.66
N PRO A 794 35.02 44.53 3.22
CA PRO A 794 36.21 44.61 4.08
C PRO A 794 36.15 45.59 5.28
N GLU A 795 36.89 45.22 6.34
CA GLU A 795 37.82 46.03 7.17
C GLU A 795 37.80 47.58 7.01
N THR A 796 37.81 48.42 8.06
CA THR A 796 38.29 48.22 9.45
C THR A 796 37.75 49.30 10.43
N GLU A 797 37.81 48.96 11.73
CA GLU A 797 38.06 49.84 12.91
C GLU A 797 36.99 50.79 13.54
N GLU A 798 37.19 50.92 14.87
CA GLU A 798 36.69 51.87 15.89
C GLU A 798 35.31 51.74 16.58
N ASN A 799 35.43 51.45 17.89
CA ASN A 799 34.48 51.56 19.01
C ASN A 799 33.46 52.73 18.97
N VAL A 800 32.19 52.46 19.38
CA VAL A 800 31.43 53.12 20.49
C VAL A 800 30.12 52.33 20.73
N PRO A 801 29.69 52.04 21.98
CA PRO A 801 28.39 51.41 22.23
C PRO A 801 27.23 52.43 22.25
N ALA A 802 26.10 52.12 21.58
CA ALA A 802 24.91 53.00 21.60
C ALA A 802 23.57 52.24 21.60
N GLU A 803 22.77 52.53 22.63
CA GLU A 803 21.32 52.34 22.85
C GLU A 803 20.46 51.49 21.88
N ILE A 804 19.84 50.44 22.46
CA ILE A 804 18.65 49.78 21.92
C ILE A 804 17.46 50.76 21.93
N LYS A 805 16.80 50.97 20.78
CA LYS A 805 15.46 51.59 20.69
C LYS A 805 14.50 50.77 19.84
N ASN A 806 13.39 50.38 20.46
CA ASN A 806 12.19 49.81 19.83
C ASN A 806 11.69 50.70 18.68
N ILE A 807 11.16 50.12 17.58
CA ILE A 807 9.78 50.29 17.04
C ILE A 807 9.44 49.05 16.12
N PRO A 808 8.25 48.85 15.51
CA PRO A 808 7.23 47.91 16.02
C PRO A 808 6.81 46.76 15.08
N VAL A 809 6.01 45.85 15.65
CA VAL A 809 5.18 44.86 14.95
C VAL A 809 4.18 45.50 13.96
N THR A 810 4.12 45.00 12.73
CA THR A 810 3.06 45.32 11.76
C THR A 810 2.03 44.20 11.62
N LYS A 811 0.76 44.61 11.46
CA LYS A 811 -0.43 43.77 11.44
C LYS A 811 -0.62 42.94 10.17
N HIS A 812 -1.38 41.85 10.36
CA HIS A 812 -2.37 41.26 9.44
C HIS A 812 -2.66 42.00 8.12
N ILE A 813 -2.68 41.22 7.05
CA ILE A 813 -3.51 41.47 5.86
C ILE A 813 -4.35 40.20 5.63
N GLU A 814 -5.66 40.38 5.47
CA GLU A 814 -6.58 39.35 4.97
C GLU A 814 -6.47 39.28 3.44
N LEU A 815 -6.34 38.06 2.89
CA LEU A 815 -6.96 37.61 1.64
C LEU A 815 -6.75 36.10 1.42
#